data_AF-I3KCH7-F1
#
_entry.id   AF-I3KCH7-F1
#
_cell.length_a   1.000
_cell.length_b   1.000
_cell.length_c   1.000
_cell.angle_alpha   90.00
_cell.angle_beta   90.00
_cell.angle_gamma   90.00
#
_symmetry.space_group_name_H-M   'P 1'
#
loop_
_entity.id
_entity.type
_entity.pdbx_description
1 polymer ?
#
loop_
_entity_poly.entity_id
_entity_poly.type
_entity_poly.pdbx_seq_one_letter_code
_entity_poly.pdbx_strand_id
1 'polypeptide(L)'
;MERVRLSRVKGSRPSEQSLRVQDSNRMSLMYTTPQSKQPSFGKLNIPKPQSGTSERRTSFFGPRTSGVGMPRNSIMSGFGGTEKIKDARPLHDKSYVQQCIRQLHEFLTEQGYPGTLSSKTLQSPSTKEFVKMFEFIYCQLDPTFEMPNSKVEEEVPALFKTLGYPFVLSKCSMYSVGAPHTWPQALGALMWLIDNVKINWSLNKPKLLFSDFCEDGENIEEGAEFNKLFLDYTAETYSKFMQGDDTFEEEDEAFLVKLKKLYNVDEALLATMEEKHTILTDEVKKLEKESQTDRLMTKRMEKMKLQADLKKLQSYRASLDSFKDNLEKKDSELNAELETSVSHLETLKHERNELQHLLQNQKFTPADVERINREKRELLQTISSLTKSLENTEQHKWNEEIALAKVKEKAELKLTEYHKLARKLKLIPISAENACGHDFEIRPFECGAGSMVQCKTQIQMQLRKLVGDVEEENSRLTNMKLSLEESCEQVNSIITDKTNDLKQLREQIRKLDERWEGEQQELAREEQEWAAEMESVENHRKLLEKKVNYGYDEAVQQLKAAQQQYHLVLQETNEERRTVANNLASVFTTAANHLSITEKCLEDLHSRVQRICSKAVEEDEAAIQKLQETLKDFMSKAKNIVQIFGQQKN
;
A
#
# COMPACT_ATOMS: atom_id res chain seq x y z
N MET A 1 -45.42 20.72 39.92
CA MET A 1 -46.12 19.57 40.53
C MET A 1 -45.58 18.34 39.83
N GLU A 2 -44.60 17.69 40.45
CA GLU A 2 -44.72 16.31 41.01
C GLU A 2 -44.83 15.21 39.94
N ARG A 3 -44.14 14.07 39.99
CA ARG A 3 -42.94 13.57 40.65
C ARG A 3 -42.70 12.20 39.98
N VAL A 4 -41.43 11.86 39.64
CA VAL A 4 -40.85 10.47 39.70
C VAL A 4 -41.36 9.47 38.63
N ARG A 5 -40.60 8.64 37.87
CA ARG A 5 -39.24 8.08 37.96
C ARG A 5 -38.75 7.58 36.57
N LEU A 6 -37.49 7.93 36.27
CA LEU A 6 -36.37 7.17 35.69
C LEU A 6 -36.63 5.96 34.78
N SER A 7 -36.18 6.16 33.53
CA SER A 7 -35.79 5.18 32.52
C SER A 7 -34.39 4.58 32.78
N ARG A 8 -34.21 3.34 32.34
CA ARG A 8 -32.95 2.57 32.35
C ARG A 8 -32.56 2.32 30.88
N VAL A 9 -31.37 2.77 30.47
CA VAL A 9 -30.76 2.46 29.16
C VAL A 9 -29.45 1.71 29.39
N LYS A 10 -29.24 0.70 28.54
CA LYS A 10 -28.08 -0.20 28.39
C LYS A 10 -26.86 0.51 27.80
N GLY A 11 -25.68 -0.10 28.00
CA GLY A 11 -24.46 0.13 27.23
C GLY A 11 -23.21 -0.01 28.11
N SER A 12 -22.73 -1.23 28.37
CA SER A 12 -21.71 -1.97 27.59
C SER A 12 -20.28 -1.81 28.17
N ARG A 13 -19.73 -2.97 28.54
CA ARG A 13 -18.35 -3.37 28.94
C ARG A 13 -17.23 -2.79 28.02
N PRO A 14 -15.90 -2.95 28.30
CA PRO A 14 -15.24 -3.99 29.12
C PRO A 14 -13.96 -3.62 29.94
N SER A 15 -13.45 -4.67 30.61
CA SER A 15 -12.05 -4.98 30.95
C SER A 15 -11.61 -4.72 32.40
N GLU A 16 -11.54 -5.83 33.15
CA GLU A 16 -11.12 -5.94 34.53
C GLU A 16 -9.64 -6.35 34.66
N GLN A 17 -8.96 -5.69 35.59
CA GLN A 17 -7.81 -6.12 36.38
C GLN A 17 -7.89 -5.23 37.65
N SER A 18 -7.67 -5.62 38.92
CA SER A 18 -6.87 -6.68 39.55
C SER A 18 -7.22 -6.80 41.06
N LEU A 19 -6.65 -7.82 41.74
CA LEU A 19 -6.31 -7.92 43.20
C LEU A 19 -7.45 -8.37 44.15
N ARG A 20 -7.30 -9.24 45.17
CA ARG A 20 -6.23 -10.05 45.82
C ARG A 20 -6.96 -10.90 46.90
N VAL A 21 -6.57 -12.13 47.28
CA VAL A 21 -5.89 -12.47 48.56
C VAL A 21 -5.97 -14.00 48.83
N GLN A 22 -4.79 -14.60 49.11
CA GLN A 22 -4.40 -15.71 50.04
C GLN A 22 -5.14 -17.07 50.07
N ASP A 23 -4.54 -18.23 50.38
CA ASP A 23 -3.15 -18.69 50.64
C ASP A 23 -3.13 -20.24 50.62
N SER A 24 -1.92 -20.79 50.49
CA SER A 24 -1.44 -22.11 50.99
C SER A 24 -1.66 -23.42 50.19
N ASN A 25 -0.54 -23.89 49.60
CA ASN A 25 0.24 -25.10 49.94
C ASN A 25 0.61 -26.08 48.81
N ARG A 26 1.95 -26.20 48.62
CA ARG A 26 2.78 -27.37 48.22
C ARG A 26 2.56 -27.96 46.81
N MET A 27 3.55 -28.28 45.98
CA MET A 27 4.99 -28.55 46.06
C MET A 27 5.52 -28.58 44.61
N SER A 28 6.74 -28.13 44.31
CA SER A 28 7.72 -28.81 43.42
C SER A 28 8.94 -27.93 43.07
N LEU A 29 10.12 -28.50 43.38
CA LEU A 29 11.51 -28.40 42.88
C LEU A 29 11.95 -27.18 42.02
N MET A 30 12.96 -26.39 42.46
CA MET A 30 14.42 -26.54 42.19
C MET A 30 14.75 -26.55 40.68
N TYR A 31 15.50 -25.60 40.09
CA TYR A 31 16.94 -25.27 40.25
C TYR A 31 17.20 -23.77 39.94
N THR A 32 17.67 -22.94 40.87
CA THR A 32 19.06 -22.47 41.12
C THR A 32 19.82 -21.79 39.95
N THR A 33 19.96 -20.47 40.05
CA THR A 33 21.12 -19.70 39.56
C THR A 33 21.60 -18.79 40.70
N PRO A 34 22.91 -18.70 41.03
CA PRO A 34 23.39 -17.75 42.01
C PRO A 34 23.97 -16.48 41.37
N GLN A 35 23.64 -15.34 41.96
CA GLN A 35 24.39 -14.08 41.85
C GLN A 35 25.71 -14.16 42.62
N SER A 36 26.75 -13.40 42.21
CA SER A 36 27.57 -12.61 43.13
C SER A 36 28.75 -11.86 42.45
N LYS A 37 28.71 -10.52 42.59
CA LYS A 37 29.80 -9.56 42.90
C LYS A 37 30.79 -9.08 41.79
N GLN A 38 30.73 -7.77 41.60
CA GLN A 38 31.66 -6.78 40.99
C GLN A 38 32.99 -6.61 41.78
N PRO A 39 34.01 -5.81 41.35
CA PRO A 39 33.97 -4.66 40.41
C PRO A 39 35.15 -4.42 39.43
N SER A 40 34.95 -3.40 38.57
CA SER A 40 35.93 -2.42 38.04
C SER A 40 36.37 -2.53 36.56
N PHE A 41 35.87 -1.64 35.69
CA PHE A 41 36.57 -0.45 35.16
C PHE A 41 35.81 0.20 33.97
N GLY A 42 35.66 1.54 34.00
CA GLY A 42 35.43 2.45 32.84
C GLY A 42 33.97 2.64 32.35
N LYS A 43 33.16 3.65 32.76
CA LYS A 43 33.17 5.12 32.45
C LYS A 43 33.23 5.40 30.93
N LEU A 44 32.33 6.15 30.24
CA LEU A 44 31.49 7.35 30.53
C LEU A 44 30.44 7.51 29.39
N ASN A 45 29.16 7.74 29.70
CA ASN A 45 28.39 9.01 29.76
C ASN A 45 27.92 9.67 28.45
N ILE A 46 26.59 9.84 28.41
CA ILE A 46 25.76 10.77 27.61
C ILE A 46 25.89 12.19 28.23
N PRO A 47 25.70 13.32 27.50
CA PRO A 47 24.39 14.00 27.51
C PRO A 47 23.96 14.75 26.21
N LYS A 48 22.63 14.96 26.10
CA LYS A 48 21.87 15.97 25.31
C LYS A 48 22.28 17.42 25.70
N PRO A 49 21.97 18.54 24.96
CA PRO A 49 20.61 19.03 24.57
C PRO A 49 20.52 19.72 23.16
N GLN A 50 19.38 19.73 22.44
CA GLN A 50 18.22 20.66 22.35
C GLN A 50 18.38 22.07 21.70
N SER A 51 17.59 22.25 20.61
CA SER A 51 16.82 23.43 20.12
C SER A 51 17.49 24.65 19.45
N GLY A 52 16.95 25.01 18.27
CA GLY A 52 16.63 26.41 17.91
C GLY A 52 17.11 26.97 16.55
N THR A 53 16.25 26.82 15.52
CA THR A 53 15.92 27.79 14.43
C THR A 53 16.96 28.42 13.49
N SER A 54 16.60 28.38 12.21
CA SER A 54 16.80 29.37 11.12
C SER A 54 17.97 29.22 10.14
N GLU A 55 17.57 28.92 8.91
CA GLU A 55 18.03 29.39 7.59
C GLU A 55 19.50 29.29 7.14
N ARG A 56 19.63 28.60 5.99
CA ARG A 56 20.50 28.87 4.82
C ARG A 56 22.00 29.12 5.07
N ARG A 57 22.79 28.18 4.54
CA ARG A 57 23.70 28.33 3.37
C ARG A 57 24.95 27.49 3.57
N THR A 58 25.20 26.63 2.59
CA THR A 58 26.27 25.64 2.51
C THR A 58 27.64 26.31 2.30
N SER A 59 28.66 25.87 3.04
CA SER A 59 30.03 25.75 2.50
C SER A 59 30.88 24.81 3.35
N PHE A 60 31.48 23.86 2.64
CA PHE A 60 32.51 22.91 3.06
C PHE A 60 33.81 23.66 3.37
N PHE A 61 34.46 23.37 4.51
CA PHE A 61 35.86 22.93 4.63
C PHE A 61 36.32 23.03 6.09
N GLY A 62 36.69 21.89 6.67
CA GLY A 62 37.46 21.76 7.92
C GLY A 62 38.80 21.05 7.68
N PRO A 63 39.75 21.11 8.64
CA PRO A 63 41.19 21.02 8.39
C PRO A 63 41.82 19.62 8.53
N ARG A 64 43.08 19.55 8.07
CA ARG A 64 44.02 18.41 7.98
C ARG A 64 44.41 17.77 9.33
N THR A 65 44.81 16.49 9.34
CA THR A 65 46.15 15.99 9.76
C THR A 65 46.42 14.51 9.33
N SER A 66 47.69 14.26 8.94
CA SER A 66 48.52 13.01 8.82
C SER A 66 47.96 11.62 9.19
N GLY A 67 48.31 10.47 8.57
CA GLY A 67 49.32 10.03 7.59
C GLY A 67 49.59 8.50 7.75
N VAL A 68 50.32 7.89 6.80
CA VAL A 68 50.97 6.54 6.76
C VAL A 68 50.28 5.44 5.91
N GLY A 69 51.01 4.94 4.88
CA GLY A 69 50.92 3.54 4.38
C GLY A 69 50.42 3.31 2.94
N MET A 70 51.32 3.26 1.95
CA MET A 70 51.12 2.97 0.51
C MET A 70 50.79 1.47 0.22
N PRO A 71 50.16 1.04 -0.92
CA PRO A 71 50.64 1.33 -2.29
C PRO A 71 49.64 1.66 -3.41
N ARG A 72 50.25 2.31 -4.42
CA ARG A 72 49.86 2.86 -5.74
C ARG A 72 49.22 1.88 -6.75
N ASN A 73 48.26 2.42 -7.52
CA ASN A 73 48.35 2.77 -8.96
C ASN A 73 46.97 3.37 -9.35
N SER A 74 46.79 4.43 -10.15
CA SER A 74 47.50 4.92 -11.33
C SER A 74 47.08 6.36 -11.67
N ILE A 75 48.02 7.17 -12.16
CA ILE A 75 47.85 8.26 -13.14
C ILE A 75 46.90 9.41 -12.73
N MET A 76 47.38 10.30 -11.87
CA MET A 76 47.08 11.74 -11.90
C MET A 76 48.11 12.45 -11.02
N SER A 77 49.14 13.05 -11.63
CA SER A 77 50.16 13.80 -10.90
C SER A 77 49.54 15.08 -10.33
N GLY A 78 49.53 15.17 -9.00
CA GLY A 78 49.22 16.39 -8.27
C GLY A 78 50.37 17.40 -8.38
N PHE A 79 50.04 18.63 -8.77
CA PHE A 79 50.92 19.79 -8.63
C PHE A 79 50.76 20.33 -7.21
N GLY A 80 51.65 19.92 -6.32
CA GLY A 80 51.65 20.34 -4.92
C GLY A 80 52.91 20.00 -4.14
N GLY A 81 53.96 19.51 -4.81
CA GLY A 81 55.33 19.64 -4.34
C GLY A 81 55.89 20.93 -4.92
N THR A 82 56.65 21.69 -4.14
CA THR A 82 57.59 22.69 -4.67
C THR A 82 58.74 21.96 -5.39
N GLU A 83 58.42 21.15 -6.39
CA GLU A 83 59.36 20.91 -7.47
C GLU A 83 59.61 22.29 -8.07
N LYS A 84 60.85 22.76 -7.97
CA LYS A 84 61.25 24.04 -8.55
C LYS A 84 60.91 23.94 -10.04
N ILE A 85 59.79 24.54 -10.47
CA ILE A 85 59.40 24.59 -11.88
C ILE A 85 60.61 25.11 -12.62
N LYS A 86 61.20 24.26 -13.45
CA LYS A 86 62.39 24.63 -14.19
C LYS A 86 61.95 25.64 -15.23
N ASP A 87 62.65 26.77 -15.30
CA ASP A 87 62.36 27.78 -16.30
C ASP A 87 62.55 27.17 -17.70
N ALA A 88 61.45 27.07 -18.44
CA ALA A 88 61.43 26.49 -19.78
C ALA A 88 61.99 27.45 -20.84
N ARG A 89 62.16 28.73 -20.49
CA ARG A 89 62.72 29.73 -21.40
C ARG A 89 64.22 29.49 -21.56
N PRO A 90 64.76 29.53 -22.79
CA PRO A 90 66.18 29.29 -23.04
C PRO A 90 67.02 30.54 -22.69
N LEU A 91 67.03 30.94 -21.41
CA LEU A 91 67.72 32.14 -20.92
C LEU A 91 69.26 32.08 -21.01
N HIS A 92 69.82 30.90 -21.27
CA HIS A 92 71.25 30.72 -21.51
C HIS A 92 71.62 30.79 -23.00
N ASP A 93 70.63 30.76 -23.91
CA ASP A 93 70.87 30.92 -25.35
C ASP A 93 70.99 32.41 -25.69
N LYS A 94 72.15 32.78 -26.23
CA LYS A 94 72.43 34.17 -26.63
C LYS A 94 71.44 34.67 -27.68
N SER A 95 70.99 33.82 -28.61
CA SER A 95 70.07 34.22 -29.67
C SER A 95 68.68 34.60 -29.13
N TYR A 96 68.16 33.83 -28.18
CA TYR A 96 66.91 34.10 -27.48
C TYR A 96 66.99 35.38 -26.64
N VAL A 97 68.07 35.56 -25.87
CA VAL A 97 68.27 36.80 -25.09
C VAL A 97 68.32 38.03 -25.99
N GLN A 98 68.99 37.96 -27.15
CA GLN A 98 68.99 39.05 -28.13
C GLN A 98 67.59 39.32 -28.71
N GLN A 99 66.78 38.28 -28.92
CA GLN A 99 65.39 38.44 -29.35
C GLN A 99 64.56 39.17 -28.29
N CYS A 100 64.66 38.78 -27.01
CA CYS A 100 63.97 39.45 -25.92
C CYS A 100 64.39 40.92 -25.78
N ILE A 101 65.69 41.24 -25.97
CA ILE A 101 66.17 42.63 -25.98
C ILE A 101 65.51 43.43 -27.11
N ARG A 102 65.39 42.87 -28.32
CA ARG A 102 64.69 43.53 -29.43
C ARG A 102 63.22 43.77 -29.12
N GLN A 103 62.53 42.77 -28.56
CA GLN A 103 61.11 42.90 -28.19
C GLN A 103 60.87 43.92 -27.08
N LEU A 104 61.76 43.96 -26.07
CA LEU A 104 61.73 44.98 -25.04
C LEU A 104 61.95 46.38 -25.63
N HIS A 105 62.92 46.54 -26.53
CA HIS A 105 63.16 47.81 -27.21
C HIS A 105 61.95 48.27 -28.02
N GLU A 106 61.37 47.38 -28.82
CA GLU A 106 60.18 47.62 -29.63
C GLU A 106 59.01 48.06 -28.75
N PHE A 107 58.70 47.30 -27.70
CA PHE A 107 57.62 47.62 -26.76
C PHE A 107 57.81 48.99 -26.07
N LEU A 108 59.01 49.26 -25.53
CA LEU A 108 59.28 50.53 -24.86
C LEU A 108 59.20 51.72 -25.84
N THR A 109 59.59 51.53 -27.10
CA THR A 109 59.49 52.56 -28.14
C THR A 109 58.04 52.82 -28.53
N GLU A 110 57.27 51.76 -28.79
CA GLU A 110 55.87 51.85 -29.19
C GLU A 110 54.99 52.53 -28.14
N GLN A 111 55.25 52.26 -26.85
CA GLN A 111 54.48 52.83 -25.74
C GLN A 111 54.99 54.20 -25.28
N GLY A 112 56.04 54.75 -25.91
CA GLY A 112 56.53 56.10 -25.62
C GLY A 112 57.35 56.22 -24.33
N TYR A 113 58.24 55.27 -24.04
CA TYR A 113 59.12 55.32 -22.87
C TYR A 113 59.98 56.60 -22.84
N PRO A 114 59.98 57.39 -21.75
CA PRO A 114 60.66 58.70 -21.70
C PRO A 114 62.19 58.62 -21.54
N GLY A 115 62.77 57.45 -21.29
CA GLY A 115 64.21 57.28 -21.09
C GLY A 115 65.01 57.04 -22.38
N THR A 116 66.31 57.31 -22.37
CA THR A 116 67.19 57.08 -23.53
C THR A 116 67.40 55.58 -23.78
N LEU A 117 66.86 55.04 -24.89
CA LEU A 117 67.03 53.65 -25.31
C LEU A 117 68.25 53.52 -26.23
N SER A 118 69.41 53.16 -25.68
CA SER A 118 70.58 52.76 -26.48
C SER A 118 70.70 51.25 -26.54
N SER A 119 71.09 50.69 -27.70
CA SER A 119 71.39 49.27 -27.84
C SER A 119 72.48 48.80 -26.86
N LYS A 120 73.37 49.68 -26.38
CA LYS A 120 74.34 49.34 -25.32
C LYS A 120 73.69 49.24 -23.94
N THR A 121 72.74 50.13 -23.62
CA THR A 121 72.04 50.15 -22.33
C THR A 121 71.19 48.89 -22.12
N LEU A 122 70.52 48.39 -23.16
CA LEU A 122 69.69 47.18 -23.05
C LEU A 122 70.47 45.86 -23.02
N GLN A 123 71.77 45.88 -23.35
CA GLN A 123 72.64 44.69 -23.26
C GLN A 123 73.14 44.46 -21.83
N SER A 124 73.30 45.54 -21.05
CA SER A 124 73.76 45.49 -19.67
C SER A 124 73.26 46.73 -18.90
N PRO A 125 71.96 46.78 -18.54
CA PRO A 125 71.39 47.96 -17.89
C PRO A 125 71.86 48.08 -16.44
N SER A 126 71.98 49.31 -15.96
CA SER A 126 72.15 49.59 -14.54
C SER A 126 70.87 49.27 -13.76
N THR A 127 70.98 49.06 -12.45
CA THR A 127 69.81 48.84 -11.57
C THR A 127 68.79 49.97 -11.68
N LYS A 128 69.25 51.23 -11.82
CA LYS A 128 68.37 52.39 -11.99
C LYS A 128 67.60 52.35 -13.31
N GLU A 129 68.25 51.95 -14.40
CA GLU A 129 67.60 51.83 -15.71
C GLU A 129 66.62 50.66 -15.73
N PHE A 130 66.96 49.53 -15.12
CA PHE A 130 66.05 48.39 -14.96
C PHE A 130 64.79 48.76 -14.18
N VAL A 131 64.92 49.43 -13.04
CA VAL A 131 63.78 49.85 -12.21
C VAL A 131 62.87 50.80 -12.98
N LYS A 132 63.44 51.77 -13.73
CA LYS A 132 62.63 52.66 -14.57
C LYS A 132 61.90 51.94 -15.71
N MET A 133 62.54 50.95 -16.33
CA MET A 133 61.87 50.12 -17.34
C MET A 133 60.76 49.29 -16.71
N PHE A 134 61.00 48.67 -15.55
CA PHE A 134 59.99 47.92 -14.81
C PHE A 134 58.80 48.80 -14.43
N GLU A 135 59.05 49.97 -13.82
CA GLU A 135 58.03 50.93 -13.42
C GLU A 135 57.17 51.33 -14.61
N PHE A 136 57.81 51.73 -15.72
CA PHE A 136 57.08 52.10 -16.93
C PHE A 136 56.21 50.97 -17.49
N ILE A 137 56.71 49.73 -17.53
CA ILE A 137 55.92 48.58 -18.00
C ILE A 137 54.77 48.30 -17.01
N TYR A 138 55.01 48.40 -15.71
CA TYR A 138 53.99 48.18 -14.68
C TYR A 138 52.88 49.24 -14.74
N CYS A 139 53.20 50.51 -15.02
CA CYS A 139 52.21 51.57 -15.19
C CYS A 139 51.24 51.32 -16.36
N GLN A 140 51.57 50.41 -17.30
CA GLN A 140 50.64 49.99 -18.34
C GLN A 140 49.52 49.06 -17.81
N LEU A 141 49.72 48.44 -16.64
CA LEU A 141 48.69 47.68 -15.92
C LEU A 141 47.92 48.58 -14.95
N ASP A 142 48.63 49.44 -14.23
CA ASP A 142 48.07 50.37 -13.25
C ASP A 142 48.60 51.79 -13.49
N PRO A 143 47.81 52.67 -14.14
CA PRO A 143 48.22 54.04 -14.43
C PRO A 143 48.50 54.89 -13.18
N THR A 144 48.08 54.46 -11.99
CA THR A 144 48.25 55.19 -10.72
C THR A 144 49.48 54.75 -9.93
N PHE A 145 50.23 53.75 -10.43
CA PHE A 145 51.38 53.19 -9.75
C PHE A 145 52.62 54.11 -9.82
N GLU A 146 53.29 54.28 -8.68
CA GLU A 146 54.60 54.95 -8.56
C GLU A 146 55.59 54.03 -7.81
N MET A 147 56.83 53.92 -8.30
CA MET A 147 57.84 53.07 -7.66
C MET A 147 58.33 53.67 -6.33
N PRO A 148 58.37 52.89 -5.23
CA PRO A 148 58.93 53.36 -3.96
C PRO A 148 60.41 53.80 -4.08
N ASN A 149 60.74 54.97 -3.53
CA ASN A 149 62.08 55.56 -3.58
C ASN A 149 63.15 54.84 -2.72
N SER A 150 62.77 53.82 -1.93
CA SER A 150 63.67 53.08 -1.05
C SER A 150 63.47 51.57 -1.18
N LYS A 151 64.55 50.79 -1.09
CA LYS A 151 64.54 49.31 -1.12
C LYS A 151 63.93 48.68 -2.38
N VAL A 152 64.18 49.28 -3.55
CA VAL A 152 63.73 48.76 -4.86
C VAL A 152 64.17 47.31 -5.11
N GLU A 153 65.27 46.88 -4.48
CA GLU A 153 65.76 45.50 -4.54
C GLU A 153 64.89 44.47 -3.79
N GLU A 154 64.03 44.91 -2.88
CA GLU A 154 63.03 44.10 -2.16
C GLU A 154 61.66 44.24 -2.84
N GLU A 155 61.29 45.46 -3.23
CA GLU A 155 59.98 45.76 -3.82
C GLU A 155 59.76 45.13 -5.19
N VAL A 156 60.75 45.20 -6.10
CA VAL A 156 60.57 44.65 -7.45
C VAL A 156 60.32 43.13 -7.43
N PRO A 157 61.11 42.30 -6.71
CA PRO A 157 60.78 40.88 -6.54
C PRO A 157 59.43 40.63 -5.86
N ALA A 158 59.03 41.47 -4.89
CA ALA A 158 57.74 41.36 -4.22
C ALA A 158 56.57 41.63 -5.18
N LEU A 159 56.66 42.65 -6.02
CA LEU A 159 55.66 42.97 -7.05
C LEU A 159 55.54 41.83 -8.07
N PHE A 160 56.66 41.30 -8.57
CA PHE A 160 56.63 40.12 -9.44
C PHE A 160 55.95 38.92 -8.77
N LYS A 161 56.21 38.70 -7.47
CA LYS A 161 55.56 37.63 -6.71
C LYS A 161 54.05 37.87 -6.56
N THR A 162 53.62 39.10 -6.30
CA THR A 162 52.19 39.48 -6.19
C THR A 162 51.46 39.29 -7.51
N LEU A 163 52.11 39.63 -8.63
CA LEU A 163 51.58 39.37 -9.97
C LEU A 163 51.57 37.88 -10.35
N GLY A 164 52.15 37.00 -9.52
CA GLY A 164 52.18 35.56 -9.75
C GLY A 164 53.34 35.09 -10.63
N TYR A 165 54.43 35.85 -10.74
CA TYR A 165 55.61 35.45 -11.51
C TYR A 165 56.22 34.15 -10.93
N PRO A 166 56.35 33.08 -11.74
CA PRO A 166 56.68 31.75 -11.22
C PRO A 166 58.15 31.54 -10.84
N PHE A 167 59.05 32.46 -11.22
CA PHE A 167 60.49 32.30 -11.01
C PHE A 167 61.04 33.36 -10.04
N VAL A 168 61.73 32.93 -8.98
CA VAL A 168 62.18 33.85 -7.92
C VAL A 168 63.34 34.71 -8.40
N LEU A 169 63.16 36.04 -8.37
CA LEU A 169 64.26 37.01 -8.48
C LEU A 169 64.84 37.26 -7.08
N SER A 170 66.12 36.95 -6.89
CA SER A 170 66.77 37.15 -5.59
C SER A 170 67.12 38.61 -5.35
N LYS A 171 67.15 39.05 -4.07
CA LYS A 171 67.61 40.40 -3.68
C LYS A 171 69.03 40.71 -4.21
N CYS A 172 69.92 39.71 -4.19
CA CYS A 172 71.28 39.84 -4.74
C CYS A 172 71.27 40.11 -6.26
N SER A 173 70.33 39.50 -7.00
CA SER A 173 70.18 39.72 -8.44
C SER A 173 69.81 41.17 -8.78
N MET A 174 69.11 41.88 -7.89
CA MET A 174 68.69 43.27 -8.13
C MET A 174 69.83 44.28 -7.95
N TYR A 175 70.79 44.01 -7.06
CA TYR A 175 71.98 44.85 -6.90
C TYR A 175 72.91 44.83 -8.13
N SER A 176 72.88 43.76 -8.92
CA SER A 176 73.72 43.58 -10.11
C SER A 176 72.93 43.07 -11.32
N VAL A 177 71.79 43.71 -11.60
CA VAL A 177 70.82 43.23 -12.60
C VAL A 177 71.40 43.15 -14.02
N GLY A 178 72.33 44.03 -14.38
CA GLY A 178 73.00 44.04 -15.69
C GLY A 178 74.16 43.06 -15.84
N ALA A 179 74.46 42.23 -14.83
CA ALA A 179 75.56 41.27 -14.91
C ALA A 179 75.27 40.17 -15.95
N PRO A 180 76.27 39.64 -16.68
CA PRO A 180 76.06 38.69 -17.78
C PRO A 180 75.26 37.43 -17.44
N HIS A 181 75.30 36.97 -16.18
CA HIS A 181 74.56 35.79 -15.71
C HIS A 181 73.22 36.12 -15.05
N THR A 182 72.96 37.39 -14.75
CA THR A 182 71.77 37.87 -14.03
C THR A 182 70.77 38.56 -14.96
N TRP A 183 71.28 39.32 -15.94
CA TRP A 183 70.46 40.05 -16.90
C TRP A 183 69.46 39.18 -17.66
N PRO A 184 69.82 37.97 -18.16
CA PRO A 184 68.85 37.12 -18.83
C PRO A 184 67.62 36.76 -17.98
N GLN A 185 67.81 36.55 -16.67
CA GLN A 185 66.71 36.22 -15.75
C GLN A 185 65.79 37.43 -15.49
N ALA A 186 66.39 38.61 -15.29
CA ALA A 186 65.65 39.85 -15.08
C ALA A 186 64.92 40.31 -16.35
N LEU A 187 65.56 40.18 -17.52
CA LEU A 187 64.95 40.43 -18.81
C LEU A 187 63.78 39.48 -19.06
N GLY A 188 63.94 38.19 -18.75
CA GLY A 188 62.84 37.22 -18.80
C GLY A 188 61.64 37.67 -17.95
N ALA A 189 61.88 38.23 -16.77
CA ALA A 189 60.82 38.76 -15.92
C ALA A 189 60.12 39.98 -16.55
N LEU A 190 60.88 40.91 -17.15
CA LEU A 190 60.30 42.04 -17.88
C LEU A 190 59.48 41.60 -19.10
N MET A 191 59.96 40.61 -19.85
CA MET A 191 59.21 40.06 -20.99
C MET A 191 57.90 39.43 -20.54
N TRP A 192 57.94 38.66 -19.44
CA TRP A 192 56.74 38.12 -18.83
C TRP A 192 55.77 39.23 -18.39
N LEU A 193 56.27 40.34 -17.83
CA LEU A 193 55.44 41.49 -17.46
C LEU A 193 54.80 42.14 -18.69
N ILE A 194 55.56 42.31 -19.77
CA ILE A 194 55.04 42.82 -21.06
C ILE A 194 53.93 41.91 -21.61
N ASP A 195 54.08 40.60 -21.51
CA ASP A 195 53.04 39.66 -21.94
C ASP A 195 51.76 39.82 -21.11
N ASN A 196 51.87 40.06 -19.79
CA ASN A 196 50.71 40.38 -18.94
C ASN A 196 50.03 41.68 -19.37
N VAL A 197 50.80 42.71 -19.72
CA VAL A 197 50.26 43.97 -20.27
C VAL A 197 49.46 43.71 -21.56
N LYS A 198 50.02 42.93 -22.49
CA LYS A 198 49.35 42.58 -23.76
C LYS A 198 48.07 41.77 -23.54
N ILE A 199 48.07 40.86 -22.56
CA ILE A 199 46.87 40.10 -22.17
C ILE A 199 45.80 41.06 -21.61
N ASN A 200 46.16 41.97 -20.70
CA ASN A 200 45.23 42.94 -20.13
C ASN A 200 44.57 43.82 -21.21
N TRP A 201 45.36 44.33 -22.16
CA TRP A 201 44.81 45.09 -23.30
C TRP A 201 43.87 44.27 -24.19
N SER A 202 44.13 42.97 -24.31
CA SER A 202 43.28 42.08 -25.10
C SER A 202 41.95 41.79 -24.40
N LEU A 203 41.95 41.67 -23.07
CA LEU A 203 40.76 41.45 -22.25
C LEU A 203 39.87 42.70 -22.13
N ASN A 204 40.47 43.89 -22.08
CA ASN A 204 39.72 45.16 -22.00
C ASN A 204 39.03 45.56 -23.33
N LYS A 205 39.02 44.70 -24.35
CA LYS A 205 38.19 44.93 -25.53
C LYS A 205 36.74 44.57 -25.20
N PRO A 206 35.81 45.53 -25.18
CA PRO A 206 34.44 45.36 -24.65
C PRO A 206 33.53 44.43 -25.48
N LYS A 207 34.07 43.69 -26.45
CA LYS A 207 33.29 42.97 -27.47
C LYS A 207 33.10 41.47 -27.19
N LEU A 208 33.86 40.86 -26.28
CA LEU A 208 33.91 39.40 -26.17
C LEU A 208 33.12 38.79 -25.00
N LEU A 209 32.58 39.59 -24.09
CA LEU A 209 31.95 39.05 -22.86
C LEU A 209 30.42 38.98 -22.90
N PHE A 210 29.76 39.54 -23.91
CA PHE A 210 28.30 39.67 -23.90
C PHE A 210 27.59 39.35 -25.22
N SER A 211 28.28 38.80 -26.24
CA SER A 211 27.67 38.69 -27.59
C SER A 211 27.05 37.33 -27.94
N ASP A 212 27.52 36.20 -27.40
CA ASP A 212 27.28 34.89 -28.06
C ASP A 212 26.53 33.83 -27.24
N PHE A 213 25.90 34.20 -26.11
CA PHE A 213 25.11 33.24 -25.29
C PHE A 213 23.69 33.71 -25.00
N CYS A 214 22.97 34.23 -26.01
CA CYS A 214 21.50 34.24 -25.96
C CYS A 214 20.99 33.03 -26.76
N GLU A 215 20.84 31.89 -26.07
CA GLU A 215 19.90 30.88 -26.51
C GLU A 215 18.48 31.44 -26.37
N ASP A 216 17.63 31.16 -27.36
CA ASP A 216 16.20 31.47 -27.44
C ASP A 216 15.47 31.09 -26.15
N GLY A 217 15.45 32.00 -25.17
CA GLY A 217 14.44 32.01 -24.13
C GLY A 217 13.19 32.63 -24.74
N GLU A 218 12.08 31.89 -24.77
CA GLU A 218 10.77 32.39 -25.24
C GLU A 218 10.29 33.66 -24.48
N ASN A 219 10.98 34.03 -23.40
CA ASN A 219 10.65 35.13 -22.52
C ASN A 219 11.63 36.31 -22.71
N ILE A 220 11.21 37.30 -23.52
CA ILE A 220 11.99 38.51 -23.85
C ILE A 220 12.42 39.27 -22.58
N GLU A 221 11.61 39.24 -21.53
CA GLU A 221 11.87 39.92 -20.24
C GLU A 221 12.99 39.28 -19.41
N GLU A 222 13.34 38.02 -19.66
CA GLU A 222 14.49 37.35 -19.04
C GLU A 222 15.74 37.38 -19.94
N GLY A 223 15.62 37.96 -21.14
CA GLY A 223 16.69 38.04 -22.12
C GLY A 223 17.83 38.96 -21.70
N ALA A 224 19.05 38.64 -22.12
CA ALA A 224 20.23 39.47 -21.86
C ALA A 224 20.11 40.87 -22.48
N GLU A 225 19.40 40.99 -23.61
CA GLU A 225 19.17 42.27 -24.30
C GLU A 225 18.22 43.18 -23.51
N PHE A 226 17.12 42.64 -22.97
CA PHE A 226 16.21 43.38 -22.09
C PHE A 226 16.92 43.82 -20.81
N ASN A 227 17.63 42.89 -20.16
CA ASN A 227 18.38 43.18 -18.93
C ASN A 227 19.43 44.27 -19.15
N LYS A 228 20.16 44.22 -20.27
CA LYS A 228 21.11 45.28 -20.65
C LYS A 228 20.39 46.61 -20.82
N LEU A 229 19.31 46.64 -21.60
CA LEU A 229 18.54 47.85 -21.85
C LEU A 229 18.00 48.46 -20.56
N PHE A 230 17.51 47.62 -19.64
CA PHE A 230 17.00 48.03 -18.33
C PHE A 230 18.12 48.54 -17.41
N LEU A 231 19.28 47.88 -17.38
CA LEU A 231 20.44 48.32 -16.61
C LEU A 231 21.00 49.65 -17.12
N ASP A 232 21.07 49.84 -18.44
CA ASP A 232 21.51 51.10 -19.05
C ASP A 232 20.57 52.25 -18.64
N TYR A 233 19.25 52.05 -18.77
CA TYR A 233 18.25 53.02 -18.31
C TYR A 233 18.37 53.30 -16.79
N THR A 234 18.53 52.26 -15.98
CA THR A 234 18.65 52.41 -14.53
C THR A 234 19.93 53.16 -14.16
N ALA A 235 21.04 52.89 -14.83
CA ALA A 235 22.30 53.57 -14.58
C ALA A 235 22.24 55.06 -14.95
N GLU A 236 21.61 55.39 -16.08
CA GLU A 236 21.43 56.77 -16.55
C GLU A 236 20.50 57.55 -15.61
N THR A 237 19.32 57.00 -15.29
CA THR A 237 18.37 57.64 -14.37
C THR A 237 18.92 57.74 -12.95
N TYR A 238 19.63 56.72 -12.46
CA TYR A 238 20.28 56.78 -11.15
C TYR A 238 21.41 57.82 -11.10
N SER A 239 22.19 57.96 -12.17
CA SER A 239 23.21 59.02 -12.27
C SER A 239 22.57 60.42 -12.21
N LYS A 240 21.46 60.64 -12.92
CA LYS A 240 20.70 61.91 -12.89
C LYS A 240 20.05 62.17 -11.53
N PHE A 241 19.49 61.13 -10.91
CA PHE A 241 18.98 61.18 -9.54
C PHE A 241 20.07 61.59 -8.54
N MET A 242 21.28 61.02 -8.66
CA MET A 242 22.42 61.40 -7.81
C MET A 242 22.91 62.84 -8.07
N GLN A 243 22.50 63.47 -9.18
CA GLN A 243 22.73 64.87 -9.50
C GLN A 243 21.58 65.80 -9.04
N GLY A 244 20.47 65.22 -8.53
CA GLY A 244 19.36 65.94 -7.92
C GLY A 244 18.09 66.05 -8.78
N ASP A 245 18.01 65.35 -9.91
CA ASP A 245 16.81 65.30 -10.75
C ASP A 245 15.76 64.32 -10.22
N ASP A 246 14.48 64.67 -10.29
CA ASP A 246 13.34 63.85 -9.83
C ASP A 246 12.38 63.41 -10.96
N THR A 247 12.64 63.83 -12.21
CA THR A 247 11.83 63.50 -13.40
C THR A 247 12.70 63.03 -14.55
N PHE A 248 12.28 61.96 -15.24
CA PHE A 248 13.09 61.25 -16.24
C PHE A 248 12.33 61.00 -17.56
N GLU A 249 11.46 61.93 -17.96
CA GLU A 249 10.57 61.76 -19.13
C GLU A 249 11.32 61.49 -20.44
N GLU A 250 12.47 62.13 -20.64
CA GLU A 250 13.32 61.93 -21.84
C GLU A 250 13.93 60.51 -21.86
N GLU A 251 14.38 60.01 -20.70
CA GLU A 251 14.92 58.66 -20.56
C GLU A 251 13.81 57.61 -20.74
N ASP A 252 12.62 57.89 -20.21
CA ASP A 252 11.44 57.02 -20.34
C ASP A 252 11.03 56.88 -21.80
N GLU A 253 10.96 57.99 -22.55
CA GLU A 253 10.63 57.96 -23.97
C GLU A 253 11.70 57.21 -24.79
N ALA A 254 12.98 57.46 -24.50
CA ALA A 254 14.08 56.77 -25.16
C ALA A 254 14.09 55.27 -24.85
N PHE A 255 13.78 54.88 -23.60
CA PHE A 255 13.63 53.49 -23.18
C PHE A 255 12.46 52.82 -23.89
N LEU A 256 11.29 53.46 -23.93
CA LEU A 256 10.09 52.96 -24.62
C LEU A 256 10.33 52.74 -26.12
N VAL A 257 11.06 53.64 -26.80
CA VAL A 257 11.40 53.46 -28.22
C VAL A 257 12.30 52.23 -28.43
N LYS A 258 13.28 52.01 -27.55
CA LYS A 258 14.15 50.83 -27.59
C LYS A 258 13.36 49.55 -27.26
N LEU A 259 12.40 49.64 -26.32
CA LEU A 259 11.51 48.56 -25.93
C LEU A 259 10.61 48.12 -27.09
N LYS A 260 9.96 49.06 -27.78
CA LYS A 260 9.13 48.78 -28.98
C LYS A 260 9.92 48.04 -30.06
N LYS A 261 11.18 48.43 -30.26
CA LYS A 261 12.10 47.74 -31.19
C LYS A 261 12.44 46.33 -30.71
N LEU A 262 12.67 46.13 -29.41
CA LEU A 262 12.99 44.81 -28.85
C LEU A 262 11.81 43.83 -28.99
N TYR A 263 10.59 44.28 -28.71
CA TYR A 263 9.39 43.44 -28.87
C TYR A 263 8.91 43.32 -30.32
N ASN A 264 9.49 44.06 -31.28
CA ASN A 264 9.02 44.17 -32.67
C ASN A 264 7.51 44.53 -32.77
N VAL A 265 6.99 45.31 -31.82
CA VAL A 265 5.59 45.74 -31.78
C VAL A 265 5.53 47.26 -31.65
N ASP A 266 4.78 47.88 -32.55
CA ASP A 266 4.37 49.27 -32.44
C ASP A 266 2.83 49.39 -32.44
N GLU A 267 2.32 50.57 -32.09
CA GLU A 267 0.87 50.83 -32.02
C GLU A 267 0.18 50.63 -33.38
N ALA A 268 0.88 50.92 -34.49
CA ALA A 268 0.33 50.79 -35.83
C ALA A 268 0.17 49.32 -36.27
N LEU A 269 1.15 48.48 -35.95
CA LEU A 269 1.13 47.04 -36.19
C LEU A 269 0.06 46.37 -35.36
N LEU A 270 -0.07 46.74 -34.08
CA LEU A 270 -1.11 46.22 -33.20
C LEU A 270 -2.51 46.54 -33.73
N ALA A 271 -2.75 47.80 -34.12
CA ALA A 271 -4.01 48.20 -34.76
C ALA A 271 -4.28 47.45 -36.08
N THR A 272 -3.25 47.25 -36.91
CA THR A 272 -3.37 46.48 -38.16
C THR A 272 -3.69 45.00 -37.90
N MET A 273 -3.12 44.40 -36.85
CA MET A 273 -3.39 43.02 -36.47
C MET A 273 -4.78 42.86 -35.87
N GLU A 274 -5.24 43.82 -35.07
CA GLU A 274 -6.63 43.86 -34.59
C GLU A 274 -7.63 43.96 -35.75
N GLU A 275 -7.37 44.83 -36.73
CA GLU A 275 -8.21 44.94 -37.93
C GLU A 275 -8.23 43.63 -38.75
N LYS A 276 -7.07 43.00 -38.94
CA LYS A 276 -7.01 41.68 -39.60
C LYS A 276 -7.78 40.63 -38.79
N HIS A 277 -7.67 40.65 -37.47
CA HIS A 277 -8.37 39.72 -36.59
C HIS A 277 -9.88 39.91 -36.65
N THR A 278 -10.38 41.15 -36.68
CA THR A 278 -11.82 41.42 -36.82
C THR A 278 -12.33 40.95 -38.19
N ILE A 279 -11.61 41.24 -39.28
CA ILE A 279 -11.96 40.76 -40.63
C ILE A 279 -12.01 39.23 -40.67
N LEU A 280 -10.98 38.54 -40.16
CA LEU A 280 -10.92 37.07 -40.11
C LEU A 280 -12.03 36.49 -39.23
N THR A 281 -12.31 37.11 -38.08
CA THR A 281 -13.36 36.67 -37.17
C THR A 281 -14.73 36.78 -37.83
N ASP A 282 -14.99 37.86 -38.56
CA ASP A 282 -16.26 38.05 -39.25
C ASP A 282 -16.39 37.15 -40.48
N GLU A 283 -15.29 36.86 -41.18
CA GLU A 283 -15.27 35.85 -42.25
C GLU A 283 -15.48 34.44 -41.68
N VAL A 284 -14.91 34.10 -40.52
CA VAL A 284 -15.19 32.84 -39.82
C VAL A 284 -16.66 32.74 -39.43
N LYS A 285 -17.26 33.81 -38.85
CA LYS A 285 -18.70 33.81 -38.52
C LYS A 285 -19.58 33.66 -39.76
N LYS A 286 -19.17 34.25 -40.89
CA LYS A 286 -19.87 34.13 -42.17
C LYS A 286 -19.75 32.71 -42.72
N LEU A 287 -18.55 32.15 -42.73
CA LEU A 287 -18.29 30.75 -43.11
C LEU A 287 -18.98 29.77 -42.17
N GLU A 288 -19.13 30.06 -40.88
CA GLU A 288 -19.87 29.22 -39.94
C GLU A 288 -21.38 29.24 -40.21
N LYS A 289 -21.94 30.38 -40.60
CA LYS A 289 -23.33 30.52 -41.04
C LYS A 289 -23.56 29.86 -42.41
N GLU A 290 -22.64 30.00 -43.34
CA GLU A 290 -22.68 29.33 -44.65
C GLU A 290 -22.41 27.81 -44.49
N SER A 291 -21.54 27.42 -43.55
CA SER A 291 -21.21 26.03 -43.18
C SER A 291 -22.34 25.29 -42.47
N GLN A 292 -23.42 25.96 -42.04
CA GLN A 292 -24.65 25.26 -41.65
C GLN A 292 -25.27 24.46 -42.82
N THR A 293 -24.82 24.69 -44.05
CA THR A 293 -25.13 23.88 -45.23
C THR A 293 -24.02 22.90 -45.64
N ASP A 294 -22.89 22.87 -44.93
CA ASP A 294 -21.65 22.21 -45.35
C ASP A 294 -21.40 20.86 -44.65
N ARG A 295 -20.82 19.93 -45.43
CA ARG A 295 -20.54 18.53 -45.12
C ARG A 295 -19.66 18.35 -43.88
N LEU A 296 -18.85 19.37 -43.53
CA LEU A 296 -18.01 19.39 -42.34
C LEU A 296 -18.83 19.49 -41.04
N MET A 297 -19.94 20.23 -41.04
CA MET A 297 -20.78 20.36 -39.84
C MET A 297 -21.58 19.08 -39.58
N THR A 298 -22.02 18.40 -40.64
CA THR A 298 -22.56 17.03 -40.56
C THR A 298 -21.55 16.07 -39.93
N LYS A 299 -20.27 16.14 -40.34
CA LYS A 299 -19.19 15.33 -39.76
C LYS A 299 -18.86 15.70 -38.31
N ARG A 300 -18.95 16.97 -37.92
CA ARG A 300 -18.80 17.41 -36.51
C ARG A 300 -19.96 16.92 -35.64
N MET A 301 -21.20 16.96 -36.14
CA MET A 301 -22.36 16.37 -35.45
C MET A 301 -22.22 14.85 -35.33
N GLU A 302 -21.77 14.15 -36.37
CA GLU A 302 -21.46 12.70 -36.31
C GLU A 302 -20.38 12.41 -35.25
N LYS A 303 -19.30 13.20 -35.21
CA LYS A 303 -18.24 13.04 -34.19
C LYS A 303 -18.81 13.22 -32.78
N MET A 304 -19.66 14.21 -32.54
CA MET A 304 -20.31 14.41 -31.24
C MET A 304 -21.25 13.25 -30.88
N LYS A 305 -22.05 12.75 -31.83
CA LYS A 305 -22.90 11.56 -31.63
C LYS A 305 -22.06 10.34 -31.28
N LEU A 306 -20.99 10.08 -32.03
CA LEU A 306 -20.07 8.98 -31.77
C LEU A 306 -19.36 9.13 -30.41
N GLN A 307 -18.97 10.33 -30.00
CA GLN A 307 -18.42 10.55 -28.65
C GLN A 307 -19.44 10.29 -27.54
N ALA A 308 -20.70 10.67 -27.74
CA ALA A 308 -21.77 10.38 -26.80
C ALA A 308 -22.02 8.87 -26.70
N ASP A 309 -22.06 8.17 -27.82
CA ASP A 309 -22.22 6.71 -27.86
C ASP A 309 -21.00 5.98 -27.27
N LEU A 310 -19.78 6.47 -27.50
CA LEU A 310 -18.57 5.94 -26.89
C LEU A 310 -18.63 6.08 -25.36
N LYS A 311 -19.08 7.23 -24.82
CA LYS A 311 -19.33 7.39 -23.38
C LYS A 311 -20.39 6.42 -22.86
N LYS A 312 -21.50 6.21 -23.58
CA LYS A 312 -22.53 5.24 -23.19
C LYS A 312 -21.97 3.82 -23.16
N LEU A 313 -21.20 3.41 -24.17
CA LEU A 313 -20.56 2.10 -24.23
C LEU A 313 -19.53 1.92 -23.12
N GLN A 314 -18.77 2.97 -22.77
CA GLN A 314 -17.87 2.94 -21.63
C GLN A 314 -18.61 2.76 -20.31
N SER A 315 -19.72 3.49 -20.09
CA SER A 315 -20.54 3.29 -18.88
C SER A 315 -21.16 1.89 -18.82
N TYR A 316 -21.61 1.36 -19.96
CA TYR A 316 -22.16 0.00 -20.03
C TYR A 316 -21.08 -1.04 -19.75
N ARG A 317 -19.87 -0.87 -20.30
CA ARG A 317 -18.73 -1.74 -20.00
C ARG A 317 -18.37 -1.71 -18.52
N ALA A 318 -18.30 -0.54 -17.90
CA ALA A 318 -18.06 -0.43 -16.46
C ALA A 318 -19.15 -1.15 -15.63
N SER A 319 -20.42 -1.07 -16.06
CA SER A 319 -21.50 -1.80 -15.41
C SER A 319 -21.35 -3.33 -15.56
N LEU A 320 -20.94 -3.81 -16.74
CA LEU A 320 -20.68 -5.23 -16.99
C LEU A 320 -19.47 -5.73 -16.21
N ASP A 321 -18.39 -4.96 -16.13
CA ASP A 321 -17.20 -5.30 -15.34
C ASP A 321 -17.59 -5.40 -13.86
N SER A 322 -18.37 -4.45 -13.33
CA SER A 322 -18.87 -4.54 -11.94
C SER A 322 -19.80 -5.74 -11.70
N PHE A 323 -20.61 -6.12 -12.69
CA PHE A 323 -21.48 -7.29 -12.60
C PHE A 323 -20.66 -8.58 -12.64
N LYS A 324 -19.63 -8.63 -13.47
CA LYS A 324 -18.67 -9.73 -13.54
C LYS A 324 -17.94 -9.91 -12.22
N ASP A 325 -17.40 -8.84 -11.64
CA ASP A 325 -16.70 -8.88 -10.35
C ASP A 325 -17.63 -9.40 -9.23
N ASN A 326 -18.89 -8.99 -9.23
CA ASN A 326 -19.89 -9.50 -8.29
C ASN A 326 -20.20 -11.00 -8.47
N LEU A 327 -20.21 -11.49 -9.72
CA LEU A 327 -20.38 -12.91 -10.00
C LEU A 327 -19.16 -13.72 -9.60
N GLU A 328 -17.94 -13.25 -9.91
CA GLU A 328 -16.70 -13.92 -9.49
C GLU A 328 -16.59 -13.97 -7.96
N LYS A 329 -17.02 -12.91 -7.27
CA LYS A 329 -17.10 -12.91 -5.81
C LYS A 329 -18.07 -13.99 -5.30
N LYS A 330 -19.29 -14.06 -5.85
CA LYS A 330 -20.27 -15.09 -5.48
C LYS A 330 -19.78 -16.50 -5.76
N ASP A 331 -19.10 -16.71 -6.89
CA ASP A 331 -18.51 -18.00 -7.24
C ASP A 331 -17.43 -18.41 -6.21
N SER A 332 -16.59 -17.45 -5.79
CA SER A 332 -15.59 -17.69 -4.76
C SER A 332 -16.20 -18.01 -3.39
N GLU A 333 -17.29 -17.34 -3.02
CA GLU A 333 -18.03 -17.59 -1.77
C GLU A 333 -18.69 -18.97 -1.79
N LEU A 334 -19.37 -19.35 -2.89
CA LEU A 334 -19.96 -20.68 -3.04
C LEU A 334 -18.90 -21.78 -3.04
N ASN A 335 -17.75 -21.58 -3.70
CA ASN A 335 -16.67 -22.56 -3.68
C ASN A 335 -16.09 -22.73 -2.27
N ALA A 336 -15.95 -21.65 -1.49
CA ALA A 336 -15.52 -21.75 -0.10
C ALA A 336 -16.53 -22.53 0.76
N GLU A 337 -17.83 -22.26 0.59
CA GLU A 337 -18.90 -23.00 1.29
C GLU A 337 -18.91 -24.48 0.88
N LEU A 338 -18.71 -24.79 -0.40
CA LEU A 338 -18.60 -26.15 -0.91
C LEU A 338 -17.42 -26.88 -0.27
N GLU A 339 -16.23 -26.28 -0.24
CA GLU A 339 -15.04 -26.86 0.41
C GLU A 339 -15.28 -27.14 1.90
N THR A 340 -15.92 -26.20 2.62
CA THR A 340 -16.26 -26.45 4.04
C THR A 340 -17.24 -27.60 4.21
N SER A 341 -18.25 -27.70 3.33
CA SER A 341 -19.23 -28.79 3.35
C SER A 341 -18.60 -30.14 3.00
N VAL A 342 -17.69 -30.18 2.03
CA VAL A 342 -16.92 -31.38 1.66
C VAL A 342 -16.06 -31.83 2.82
N SER A 343 -15.31 -30.92 3.45
CA SER A 343 -14.51 -31.22 4.63
C SER A 343 -15.35 -31.78 5.78
N HIS A 344 -16.51 -31.16 6.07
CA HIS A 344 -17.43 -31.67 7.09
C HIS A 344 -17.95 -33.08 6.76
N LEU A 345 -18.31 -33.33 5.50
CA LEU A 345 -18.75 -34.64 5.04
C LEU A 345 -17.65 -35.69 5.19
N GLU A 346 -16.39 -35.34 4.91
CA GLU A 346 -15.24 -36.22 5.15
C GLU A 346 -15.05 -36.53 6.63
N THR A 347 -15.18 -35.54 7.53
CA THR A 347 -15.12 -35.77 8.98
C THR A 347 -16.22 -36.73 9.46
N LEU A 348 -17.46 -36.53 9.01
CA LEU A 348 -18.58 -37.43 9.35
C LEU A 348 -18.39 -38.84 8.79
N LYS A 349 -17.83 -38.96 7.57
CA LYS A 349 -17.47 -40.28 7.01
C LYS A 349 -16.41 -40.98 7.85
N HIS A 350 -15.42 -40.23 8.34
CA HIS A 350 -14.39 -40.77 9.22
C HIS A 350 -14.99 -41.26 10.54
N GLU A 351 -15.78 -40.44 11.23
CA GLU A 351 -16.48 -40.82 12.47
C GLU A 351 -17.39 -42.03 12.26
N ARG A 352 -18.15 -42.07 11.15
CA ARG A 352 -18.97 -43.24 10.80
C ARG A 352 -18.11 -44.50 10.65
N ASN A 353 -16.94 -44.41 10.01
CA ASN A 353 -16.05 -45.55 9.86
C ASN A 353 -15.48 -46.00 11.21
N GLU A 354 -15.11 -45.07 12.07
CA GLU A 354 -14.64 -45.37 13.43
C GLU A 354 -15.73 -46.05 14.27
N LEU A 355 -16.96 -45.51 14.26
CA LEU A 355 -18.10 -46.10 14.94
C LEU A 355 -18.44 -47.48 14.38
N GLN A 356 -18.37 -47.66 13.06
CA GLN A 356 -18.58 -48.96 12.42
C GLN A 356 -17.50 -49.97 12.83
N HIS A 357 -16.23 -49.54 12.89
CA HIS A 357 -15.13 -50.39 13.38
C HIS A 357 -15.30 -50.73 14.87
N LEU A 358 -15.74 -49.79 15.70
CA LEU A 358 -16.05 -50.02 17.10
C LEU A 358 -17.19 -51.05 17.26
N LEU A 359 -18.25 -50.90 16.46
CA LEU A 359 -19.39 -51.82 16.45
C LEU A 359 -18.98 -53.24 16.01
N GLN A 360 -18.15 -53.37 14.97
CA GLN A 360 -17.62 -54.66 14.51
C GLN A 360 -16.75 -55.35 15.57
N ASN A 361 -16.02 -54.58 16.38
CA ASN A 361 -15.16 -55.10 17.43
C ASN A 361 -15.90 -55.33 18.77
N GLN A 362 -17.19 -54.95 18.86
CA GLN A 362 -17.97 -55.13 20.07
C GLN A 362 -18.34 -56.61 20.25
N LYS A 363 -17.93 -57.19 21.39
CA LYS A 363 -18.07 -58.64 21.65
C LYS A 363 -19.49 -59.10 22.00
N PHE A 364 -20.38 -58.18 22.33
CA PHE A 364 -21.75 -58.48 22.76
C PHE A 364 -22.72 -57.80 21.80
N THR A 365 -23.65 -58.58 21.27
CA THR A 365 -24.73 -58.03 20.46
C THR A 365 -25.76 -57.31 21.34
N PRO A 366 -26.58 -56.40 20.79
CA PRO A 366 -27.70 -55.81 21.53
C PRO A 366 -28.61 -56.85 22.17
N ALA A 367 -28.84 -57.98 21.49
CA ALA A 367 -29.60 -59.11 22.03
C ALA A 367 -28.89 -59.79 23.22
N ASP A 368 -27.55 -59.88 23.22
CA ASP A 368 -26.79 -60.36 24.37
C ASP A 368 -26.89 -59.38 25.55
N VAL A 369 -26.83 -58.07 25.29
CA VAL A 369 -27.01 -57.05 26.33
C VAL A 369 -28.43 -57.10 26.93
N GLU A 370 -29.45 -57.31 26.11
CA GLU A 370 -30.83 -57.52 26.57
C GLU A 370 -30.97 -58.82 27.39
N ARG A 371 -30.33 -59.91 26.95
CA ARG A 371 -30.28 -61.17 27.71
C ARG A 371 -29.60 -60.97 29.07
N ILE A 372 -28.43 -60.34 29.10
CA ILE A 372 -27.69 -60.04 30.34
C ILE A 372 -28.53 -59.13 31.25
N ASN A 373 -29.21 -58.12 30.70
CA ASN A 373 -30.08 -57.24 31.49
C ASN A 373 -31.33 -57.96 32.01
N ARG A 374 -31.87 -58.94 31.26
CA ARG A 374 -32.96 -59.79 31.74
C ARG A 374 -32.48 -60.70 32.88
N GLU A 375 -31.36 -61.39 32.70
CA GLU A 375 -30.74 -62.23 33.74
C GLU A 375 -30.38 -61.41 34.98
N LYS A 376 -29.85 -60.19 34.81
CA LYS A 376 -29.60 -59.24 35.89
C LYS A 376 -30.89 -58.89 36.64
N ARG A 377 -32.00 -58.63 35.93
CA ARG A 377 -33.30 -58.36 36.55
C ARG A 377 -33.82 -59.58 37.32
N GLU A 378 -33.71 -60.77 36.75
CA GLU A 378 -34.10 -62.03 37.39
C GLU A 378 -33.27 -62.30 38.66
N LEU A 379 -31.95 -62.09 38.59
CA LEU A 379 -31.05 -62.20 39.75
C LEU A 379 -31.36 -61.16 40.81
N LEU A 380 -31.61 -59.90 40.43
CA LEU A 380 -32.03 -58.86 41.38
C LEU A 380 -33.37 -59.19 42.05
N GLN A 381 -34.33 -59.75 41.31
CA GLN A 381 -35.59 -60.22 41.86
C GLN A 381 -35.38 -61.39 42.82
N THR A 382 -34.48 -62.31 42.49
CA THR A 382 -34.10 -63.44 43.36
C THR A 382 -33.39 -62.96 44.62
N ILE A 383 -32.47 -61.99 44.51
CA ILE A 383 -31.83 -61.36 45.67
C ILE A 383 -32.90 -60.67 46.52
N SER A 384 -33.82 -59.91 45.93
CA SER A 384 -34.89 -59.26 46.67
C SER A 384 -35.80 -60.25 47.41
N SER A 385 -36.15 -61.37 46.78
CA SER A 385 -36.97 -62.41 47.44
C SER A 385 -36.21 -63.15 48.54
N LEU A 386 -34.93 -63.47 48.33
CA LEU A 386 -34.07 -64.08 49.35
C LEU A 386 -33.79 -63.12 50.51
N THR A 387 -33.53 -61.85 50.24
CA THR A 387 -33.37 -60.81 51.28
C THR A 387 -34.65 -60.66 52.09
N LYS A 388 -35.82 -60.65 51.44
CA LYS A 388 -37.11 -60.61 52.16
C LYS A 388 -37.36 -61.88 52.97
N SER A 389 -36.97 -63.05 52.46
CA SER A 389 -37.03 -64.30 53.23
C SER A 389 -36.08 -64.29 54.41
N LEU A 390 -34.85 -63.78 54.22
CA LEU A 390 -33.86 -63.61 55.27
C LEU A 390 -34.41 -62.67 56.35
N GLU A 391 -34.90 -61.49 55.97
CA GLU A 391 -35.51 -60.51 56.86
C GLU A 391 -36.70 -61.12 57.62
N ASN A 392 -37.56 -61.90 56.97
CA ASN A 392 -38.64 -62.62 57.65
C ASN A 392 -38.11 -63.66 58.65
N THR A 393 -37.06 -64.40 58.32
CA THR A 393 -36.44 -65.38 59.25
C THR A 393 -35.67 -64.73 60.37
N GLU A 394 -35.01 -63.60 60.12
CA GLU A 394 -34.33 -62.80 61.13
C GLU A 394 -35.34 -62.13 62.05
N GLN A 395 -36.45 -61.63 61.52
CA GLN A 395 -37.57 -61.12 62.31
C GLN A 395 -38.19 -62.24 63.15
N HIS A 396 -38.37 -63.45 62.59
CA HIS A 396 -38.84 -64.60 63.34
C HIS A 396 -37.87 -64.99 64.46
N LYS A 397 -36.57 -65.10 64.14
CA LYS A 397 -35.51 -65.38 65.11
C LYS A 397 -35.47 -64.31 66.18
N TRP A 398 -35.54 -63.04 65.82
CA TRP A 398 -35.57 -61.91 66.74
C TRP A 398 -36.83 -61.95 67.61
N ASN A 399 -37.99 -62.29 67.05
CA ASN A 399 -39.21 -62.47 67.82
C ASN A 399 -39.08 -63.63 68.82
N GLU A 400 -38.43 -64.73 68.44
CA GLU A 400 -38.11 -65.84 69.34
C GLU A 400 -37.05 -65.50 70.39
N GLU A 401 -36.00 -64.75 70.02
CA GLU A 401 -34.97 -64.27 70.94
C GLU A 401 -35.54 -63.26 71.92
N ILE A 402 -36.40 -62.36 71.46
CA ILE A 402 -37.20 -61.49 72.31
C ILE A 402 -38.07 -62.36 73.21
N ALA A 403 -38.76 -63.37 72.69
CA ALA A 403 -39.60 -64.26 73.50
C ALA A 403 -38.78 -65.04 74.54
N LEU A 404 -37.55 -65.44 74.22
CA LEU A 404 -36.63 -66.16 75.10
C LEU A 404 -36.02 -65.24 76.16
N ALA A 405 -35.49 -64.07 75.76
CA ALA A 405 -34.96 -63.04 76.64
C ALA A 405 -36.06 -62.57 77.59
N LYS A 406 -37.27 -62.41 77.05
CA LYS A 406 -38.48 -62.24 77.81
C LYS A 406 -38.65 -63.35 78.86
N VAL A 407 -38.72 -64.62 78.45
CA VAL A 407 -38.89 -65.76 79.38
C VAL A 407 -37.77 -65.80 80.45
N LYS A 408 -36.55 -65.41 80.08
CA LYS A 408 -35.41 -65.35 80.98
C LYS A 408 -35.49 -64.21 81.99
N GLU A 409 -35.83 -63.00 81.55
CA GLU A 409 -36.06 -61.85 82.44
C GLU A 409 -37.22 -62.14 83.39
N LYS A 410 -38.27 -62.82 82.90
CA LYS A 410 -39.33 -63.42 83.71
C LYS A 410 -38.76 -64.32 84.81
N ALA A 411 -37.96 -65.31 84.44
CA ALA A 411 -37.38 -66.27 85.37
C ALA A 411 -36.48 -65.61 86.43
N GLU A 412 -35.71 -64.59 86.04
CA GLU A 412 -34.81 -63.85 86.94
C GLU A 412 -35.57 -62.89 87.87
N LEU A 413 -36.57 -62.17 87.36
CA LEU A 413 -37.49 -61.37 88.17
C LEU A 413 -38.24 -62.25 89.16
N LYS A 414 -38.67 -63.45 88.76
CA LYS A 414 -39.29 -64.38 89.69
C LYS A 414 -38.37 -65.00 90.67
N LEU A 415 -37.12 -65.25 90.32
CA LEU A 415 -36.13 -65.76 91.26
C LEU A 415 -35.88 -64.73 92.37
N THR A 416 -35.76 -63.46 91.99
CA THR A 416 -35.54 -62.36 92.94
C THR A 416 -36.79 -61.98 93.75
N GLU A 417 -37.98 -61.96 93.13
CA GLU A 417 -39.28 -61.82 93.82
C GLU A 417 -39.56 -63.00 94.74
N TYR A 418 -39.28 -64.24 94.33
CA TYR A 418 -39.35 -65.44 95.15
C TYR A 418 -38.43 -65.36 96.37
N HIS A 419 -37.18 -64.92 96.24
CA HIS A 419 -36.28 -64.76 97.40
C HIS A 419 -36.70 -63.60 98.32
N LYS A 420 -37.35 -62.56 97.79
CA LYS A 420 -37.85 -61.42 98.56
C LYS A 420 -39.19 -61.72 99.25
N LEU A 421 -40.13 -62.38 98.57
CA LEU A 421 -41.38 -62.92 99.10
C LEU A 421 -41.11 -64.04 100.10
N ALA A 422 -40.18 -64.95 99.84
CA ALA A 422 -39.80 -66.00 100.77
C ALA A 422 -39.20 -65.42 102.07
N ARG A 423 -38.52 -64.27 102.04
CA ARG A 423 -38.12 -63.58 103.30
C ARG A 423 -39.29 -62.86 103.99
N LYS A 424 -40.21 -62.24 103.23
CA LYS A 424 -41.37 -61.48 103.75
C LYS A 424 -42.52 -62.37 104.28
N LEU A 425 -42.68 -63.55 103.69
CA LEU A 425 -43.59 -64.62 104.07
C LEU A 425 -42.97 -65.59 105.06
N LYS A 426 -41.79 -65.27 105.63
CA LYS A 426 -41.07 -66.07 106.65
C LYS A 426 -40.67 -67.50 106.22
N LEU A 427 -40.22 -67.72 104.98
CA LEU A 427 -39.73 -69.00 104.42
C LEU A 427 -38.20 -69.13 104.30
N ILE A 428 -37.41 -68.04 104.42
CA ILE A 428 -35.91 -68.05 104.39
C ILE A 428 -35.40 -67.03 105.43
N PRO A 429 -34.38 -67.30 106.28
CA PRO A 429 -33.51 -68.48 106.33
C PRO A 429 -34.25 -69.74 106.77
N ILE A 430 -33.62 -70.92 106.70
CA ILE A 430 -34.22 -72.25 106.98
C ILE A 430 -34.94 -72.31 108.35
N SER A 431 -34.61 -71.38 109.26
CA SER A 431 -35.22 -71.18 110.58
C SER A 431 -36.42 -70.21 110.63
N ALA A 432 -37.02 -69.80 109.49
CA ALA A 432 -38.13 -68.84 109.43
C ALA A 432 -39.53 -69.51 109.54
N GLU A 433 -40.53 -68.77 110.04
CA GLU A 433 -41.83 -69.29 110.56
C GLU A 433 -42.72 -70.08 109.58
N ASN A 434 -42.72 -69.76 108.29
CA ASN A 434 -43.43 -70.51 107.26
C ASN A 434 -42.49 -71.42 106.44
N ALA A 435 -41.19 -71.52 106.80
CA ALA A 435 -40.16 -72.27 106.07
C ALA A 435 -40.28 -73.80 106.20
N CYS A 436 -41.03 -74.30 107.18
CA CYS A 436 -41.28 -75.73 107.40
C CYS A 436 -40.01 -76.62 107.34
N GLY A 437 -38.84 -76.09 107.71
CA GLY A 437 -37.55 -76.81 107.70
C GLY A 437 -36.98 -77.11 106.31
N HIS A 438 -37.49 -76.50 105.24
CA HIS A 438 -37.05 -76.71 103.88
C HIS A 438 -36.15 -75.57 103.38
N ASP A 439 -35.10 -75.95 102.64
CA ASP A 439 -34.17 -74.99 102.03
C ASP A 439 -34.76 -74.48 100.72
N PHE A 440 -35.32 -73.27 100.79
CA PHE A 440 -35.95 -72.59 99.66
C PHE A 440 -34.98 -71.67 98.90
N GLU A 441 -33.68 -71.71 99.16
CA GLU A 441 -32.69 -70.89 98.48
C GLU A 441 -32.23 -71.54 97.16
N ILE A 442 -32.18 -70.76 96.06
CA ILE A 442 -31.84 -71.26 94.71
C ILE A 442 -30.55 -70.58 94.25
N ARG A 443 -29.50 -71.34 93.89
CA ARG A 443 -28.19 -70.82 93.48
C ARG A 443 -27.99 -70.86 91.95
N PRO A 444 -27.43 -69.81 91.30
CA PRO A 444 -27.68 -69.59 89.86
C PRO A 444 -26.74 -70.24 88.84
N PHE A 445 -25.68 -70.99 89.20
CA PHE A 445 -24.64 -71.34 88.21
C PHE A 445 -24.10 -72.78 88.21
N GLU A 446 -24.92 -73.78 88.52
CA GLU A 446 -24.60 -75.19 88.25
C GLU A 446 -25.79 -75.91 87.60
N CYS A 447 -25.85 -75.87 86.27
CA CYS A 447 -26.89 -76.53 85.49
C CYS A 447 -26.28 -77.58 84.55
N GLY A 448 -26.06 -78.79 85.07
CA GLY A 448 -25.96 -80.03 84.29
C GLY A 448 -27.21 -80.89 84.50
N ALA A 449 -27.42 -81.91 83.67
CA ALA A 449 -28.65 -82.72 83.62
C ALA A 449 -29.12 -83.36 84.96
N GLY A 450 -28.30 -83.38 86.01
CA GLY A 450 -28.67 -83.78 87.38
C GLY A 450 -29.32 -82.67 88.25
N SER A 451 -29.11 -81.39 87.95
CA SER A 451 -29.63 -80.24 88.73
C SER A 451 -31.14 -80.02 88.54
N MET A 452 -31.69 -80.52 87.42
CA MET A 452 -33.10 -80.45 87.07
C MET A 452 -33.99 -81.41 87.88
N VAL A 453 -33.42 -82.41 88.58
CA VAL A 453 -34.16 -83.35 89.45
C VAL A 453 -34.23 -82.82 90.90
N GLN A 454 -33.23 -82.08 91.37
CA GLN A 454 -33.21 -81.48 92.72
C GLN A 454 -34.11 -80.24 92.85
N CYS A 455 -34.04 -79.27 91.93
CA CYS A 455 -34.93 -78.11 91.96
C CYS A 455 -36.41 -78.50 91.78
N LYS A 456 -36.70 -79.54 90.99
CA LYS A 456 -38.06 -79.98 90.63
C LYS A 456 -38.77 -80.76 91.74
N THR A 457 -38.04 -81.54 92.54
CA THR A 457 -38.62 -82.39 93.60
C THR A 457 -38.60 -81.71 94.98
N GLN A 458 -37.68 -80.76 95.21
CA GLN A 458 -37.42 -80.23 96.56
C GLN A 458 -37.81 -78.75 96.76
N ILE A 459 -37.76 -77.91 95.72
CA ILE A 459 -38.08 -76.47 95.81
C ILE A 459 -39.34 -76.11 95.01
N GLN A 460 -39.40 -76.58 93.76
CA GLN A 460 -40.48 -76.28 92.83
C GLN A 460 -41.81 -76.96 93.23
N MET A 461 -41.84 -78.17 93.79
CA MET A 461 -43.11 -78.77 94.26
C MET A 461 -43.76 -77.97 95.41
N GLN A 462 -42.95 -77.21 96.16
CA GLN A 462 -43.36 -76.52 97.38
C GLN A 462 -43.71 -75.04 97.14
N LEU A 463 -42.99 -74.33 96.27
CA LEU A 463 -43.26 -72.92 95.96
C LEU A 463 -43.92 -72.65 94.61
N ARG A 464 -43.91 -73.63 93.69
CA ARG A 464 -44.83 -73.72 92.53
C ARG A 464 -46.19 -74.31 92.91
N LYS A 465 -46.52 -74.29 94.19
CA LYS A 465 -47.92 -74.11 94.56
C LYS A 465 -48.24 -72.65 94.84
N LEU A 466 -47.27 -71.85 95.28
CA LEU A 466 -47.60 -70.66 96.03
C LEU A 466 -47.65 -69.40 95.18
N VAL A 467 -46.54 -68.92 94.64
CA VAL A 467 -46.55 -67.56 94.08
C VAL A 467 -45.70 -67.44 92.82
N GLY A 468 -45.08 -68.56 92.41
CA GLY A 468 -44.32 -68.75 91.18
C GLY A 468 -45.12 -68.50 89.89
N ASP A 469 -46.45 -68.48 89.93
CA ASP A 469 -47.24 -68.17 88.74
C ASP A 469 -47.58 -66.67 88.64
N VAL A 470 -47.61 -65.94 89.76
CA VAL A 470 -48.27 -64.62 89.79
C VAL A 470 -47.39 -63.44 89.34
N GLU A 471 -46.21 -63.23 89.92
CA GLU A 471 -45.47 -61.98 89.72
C GLU A 471 -44.50 -61.93 88.48
N GLU A 472 -43.95 -63.09 88.02
CA GLU A 472 -43.24 -63.37 86.73
C GLU A 472 -43.90 -62.63 85.59
N GLU A 473 -45.20 -62.85 85.47
CA GLU A 473 -45.88 -62.53 84.25
C GLU A 473 -45.97 -61.02 84.07
N ASN A 474 -46.00 -60.29 85.18
CA ASN A 474 -46.30 -58.87 85.24
C ASN A 474 -45.05 -57.99 85.09
N SER A 475 -43.95 -58.36 85.75
CA SER A 475 -42.72 -57.54 85.78
C SER A 475 -41.95 -57.58 84.45
N ARG A 476 -42.01 -58.67 83.67
CA ARG A 476 -41.46 -58.67 82.30
C ARG A 476 -42.31 -57.89 81.29
N LEU A 477 -43.65 -57.92 81.40
CA LEU A 477 -44.51 -57.26 80.42
C LEU A 477 -44.34 -55.73 80.45
N THR A 478 -44.04 -55.18 81.64
CA THR A 478 -43.83 -53.75 81.85
C THR A 478 -42.45 -53.27 81.38
N ASN A 479 -41.37 -54.03 81.63
CA ASN A 479 -40.04 -53.67 81.14
C ASN A 479 -39.91 -53.78 79.61
N MET A 480 -40.58 -54.76 78.99
CA MET A 480 -40.63 -54.87 77.53
C MET A 480 -41.31 -53.67 76.86
N LYS A 481 -42.38 -53.15 77.50
CA LYS A 481 -43.16 -52.04 76.96
C LYS A 481 -42.33 -50.75 76.87
N LEU A 482 -41.55 -50.45 77.91
CA LEU A 482 -40.72 -49.25 77.97
C LEU A 482 -39.60 -49.26 76.91
N SER A 483 -38.95 -50.41 76.71
CA SER A 483 -37.91 -50.58 75.69
C SER A 483 -38.45 -50.48 74.25
N LEU A 484 -39.70 -50.91 74.02
CA LEU A 484 -40.38 -50.73 72.73
C LEU A 484 -40.76 -49.27 72.46
N GLU A 485 -41.17 -48.52 73.49
CA GLU A 485 -41.52 -47.10 73.36
C GLU A 485 -40.28 -46.24 73.02
N GLU A 486 -39.13 -46.49 73.65
CA GLU A 486 -37.86 -45.81 73.32
C GLU A 486 -37.37 -46.13 71.90
N SER A 487 -37.51 -47.38 71.45
CA SER A 487 -37.19 -47.77 70.06
C SER A 487 -38.15 -47.13 69.05
N CYS A 488 -39.43 -46.97 69.40
CA CYS A 488 -40.41 -46.27 68.57
C CYS A 488 -40.08 -44.78 68.44
N GLU A 489 -39.65 -44.11 69.52
CA GLU A 489 -39.22 -42.71 69.47
C GLU A 489 -37.94 -42.52 68.63
N GLN A 490 -36.98 -43.45 68.73
CA GLN A 490 -35.79 -43.42 67.90
C GLN A 490 -36.11 -43.60 66.40
N VAL A 491 -37.00 -44.53 66.06
CA VAL A 491 -37.47 -44.73 64.67
C VAL A 491 -38.28 -43.52 64.20
N ASN A 492 -39.11 -42.93 65.04
CA ASN A 492 -39.85 -41.70 64.71
C ASN A 492 -38.91 -40.53 64.43
N SER A 493 -37.81 -40.37 65.18
CA SER A 493 -36.78 -39.37 64.90
C SER A 493 -36.14 -39.59 63.52
N ILE A 494 -35.80 -40.83 63.18
CA ILE A 494 -35.25 -41.18 61.86
C ILE A 494 -36.27 -40.91 60.75
N ILE A 495 -37.55 -41.22 60.98
CA ILE A 495 -38.64 -40.91 60.04
C ILE A 495 -38.76 -39.40 59.84
N THR A 496 -38.67 -38.59 60.91
CA THR A 496 -38.73 -37.13 60.77
C THR A 496 -37.54 -36.58 60.00
N ASP A 497 -36.33 -37.10 60.23
CA ASP A 497 -35.13 -36.69 59.50
C ASP A 497 -35.25 -37.06 58.02
N LYS A 498 -35.65 -38.30 57.71
CA LYS A 498 -35.88 -38.75 56.33
C LYS A 498 -37.03 -38.01 55.65
N THR A 499 -38.06 -37.61 56.39
CA THR A 499 -39.16 -36.78 55.87
C THR A 499 -38.67 -35.37 55.50
N ASN A 500 -37.75 -34.80 56.30
CA ASN A 500 -37.14 -33.51 55.99
C ASN A 500 -36.17 -33.61 54.79
N ASP A 501 -35.37 -34.67 54.71
CA ASP A 501 -34.52 -34.97 53.54
C ASP A 501 -35.38 -35.05 52.26
N LEU A 502 -36.51 -35.76 52.31
CA LEU A 502 -37.44 -35.88 51.18
C LEU A 502 -38.08 -34.54 50.80
N LYS A 503 -38.42 -33.67 51.77
CA LYS A 503 -38.91 -32.31 51.49
C LYS A 503 -37.84 -31.47 50.81
N GLN A 504 -36.59 -31.56 51.26
CA GLN A 504 -35.47 -30.83 50.66
C GLN A 504 -35.20 -31.30 49.22
N LEU A 505 -35.20 -32.62 48.98
CA LEU A 505 -35.05 -33.17 47.64
C LEU A 505 -36.21 -32.78 46.72
N ARG A 506 -37.46 -32.80 47.21
CA ARG A 506 -38.62 -32.33 46.44
C ARG A 506 -38.51 -30.85 46.08
N GLU A 507 -38.03 -30.01 46.99
CA GLU A 507 -37.81 -28.59 46.70
C GLU A 507 -36.67 -28.37 45.70
N GLN A 508 -35.61 -29.20 45.73
CA GLN A 508 -34.55 -29.16 44.72
C GLN A 508 -35.06 -29.57 43.34
N ILE A 509 -35.89 -30.61 43.27
CA ILE A 509 -36.57 -31.04 42.03
C ILE A 509 -37.47 -29.92 41.52
N ARG A 510 -38.32 -29.33 42.37
CA ARG A 510 -39.18 -28.20 42.02
C ARG A 510 -38.40 -27.02 41.44
N LYS A 511 -37.26 -26.66 42.04
CA LYS A 511 -36.39 -25.59 41.52
C LYS A 511 -35.71 -25.95 40.21
N LEU A 512 -35.43 -27.22 39.96
CA LEU A 512 -34.90 -27.69 38.67
C LEU A 512 -35.99 -27.64 37.60
N ASP A 513 -37.20 -28.07 37.92
CA ASP A 513 -38.36 -28.02 37.03
C ASP A 513 -38.70 -26.57 36.67
N GLU A 514 -38.74 -25.65 37.64
CA GLU A 514 -38.96 -24.21 37.39
C GLU A 514 -37.88 -23.59 36.49
N ARG A 515 -36.61 -24.00 36.66
CA ARG A 515 -35.52 -23.55 35.78
C ARG A 515 -35.67 -24.12 34.37
N TRP A 516 -35.99 -25.40 34.26
CA TRP A 516 -36.20 -26.06 32.98
C TRP A 516 -37.38 -25.45 32.24
N GLU A 517 -38.51 -25.21 32.91
CA GLU A 517 -39.67 -24.50 32.33
C GLU A 517 -39.30 -23.09 31.87
N GLY A 518 -38.51 -22.35 32.65
CA GLY A 518 -38.00 -21.04 32.26
C GLY A 518 -37.10 -21.09 31.03
N GLU A 519 -36.17 -22.04 30.96
CA GLU A 519 -35.31 -22.26 29.79
C GLU A 519 -36.11 -22.68 28.56
N GLN A 520 -37.12 -23.55 28.71
CA GLN A 520 -38.01 -23.93 27.61
C GLN A 520 -38.83 -22.75 27.10
N GLN A 521 -39.33 -21.89 27.99
CA GLN A 521 -40.08 -20.71 27.59
C GLN A 521 -39.21 -19.68 26.87
N GLU A 522 -37.95 -19.50 27.32
CA GLU A 522 -36.98 -18.62 26.66
C GLU A 522 -36.62 -19.15 25.26
N LEU A 523 -36.33 -20.45 25.15
CA LEU A 523 -36.07 -21.10 23.85
C LEU A 523 -37.25 -20.97 22.90
N ALA A 524 -38.49 -21.16 23.38
CA ALA A 524 -39.70 -20.97 22.57
C ALA A 524 -39.87 -19.51 22.12
N ARG A 525 -39.50 -18.54 22.95
CA ARG A 525 -39.52 -17.11 22.57
C ARG A 525 -38.47 -16.80 21.53
N GLU A 526 -37.25 -17.31 21.72
CA GLU A 526 -36.16 -17.17 20.74
C GLU A 526 -36.56 -17.80 19.40
N GLU A 527 -37.11 -19.02 19.39
CA GLU A 527 -37.61 -19.68 18.18
C GLU A 527 -38.66 -18.83 17.45
N GLN A 528 -39.58 -18.21 18.19
CA GLN A 528 -40.57 -17.30 17.61
C GLN A 528 -39.94 -16.02 17.04
N GLU A 529 -38.94 -15.45 17.70
CA GLU A 529 -38.18 -14.29 17.21
C GLU A 529 -37.42 -14.65 15.92
N TRP A 530 -36.73 -15.80 15.89
CA TRP A 530 -36.05 -16.32 14.70
C TRP A 530 -37.03 -16.59 13.55
N ALA A 531 -38.21 -17.16 13.84
CA ALA A 531 -39.23 -17.39 12.83
C ALA A 531 -39.74 -16.07 12.22
N ALA A 532 -39.95 -15.03 13.03
CA ALA A 532 -40.35 -13.71 12.57
C ALA A 532 -39.25 -13.02 11.75
N GLU A 533 -37.98 -13.16 12.15
CA GLU A 533 -36.84 -12.64 11.38
C GLU A 533 -36.72 -13.35 10.03
N MET A 534 -36.84 -14.68 10.01
CA MET A 534 -36.85 -15.48 8.78
C MET A 534 -37.98 -15.05 7.83
N GLU A 535 -39.19 -14.81 8.33
CA GLU A 535 -40.31 -14.32 7.52
C GLU A 535 -40.04 -12.92 6.96
N SER A 536 -39.46 -12.02 7.76
CA SER A 536 -39.06 -10.68 7.33
C SER A 536 -38.01 -10.72 6.21
N VAL A 537 -36.96 -11.54 6.39
CA VAL A 537 -35.89 -11.73 5.40
C VAL A 537 -36.45 -12.35 4.12
N GLU A 538 -37.32 -13.35 4.22
CA GLU A 538 -37.96 -13.99 3.07
C GLU A 538 -38.87 -13.01 2.30
N ASN A 539 -39.59 -12.14 3.01
CA ASN A 539 -40.38 -11.07 2.38
C ASN A 539 -39.48 -10.04 1.68
N HIS A 540 -38.33 -9.70 2.28
CA HIS A 540 -37.35 -8.82 1.65
C HIS A 540 -36.75 -9.46 0.39
N ARG A 541 -36.41 -10.75 0.45
CA ARG A 541 -35.94 -11.55 -0.69
C ARG A 541 -36.95 -11.53 -1.84
N LYS A 542 -38.23 -11.80 -1.55
CA LYS A 542 -39.32 -11.74 -2.54
C LYS A 542 -39.47 -10.35 -3.18
N LEU A 543 -39.32 -9.28 -2.40
CA LEU A 543 -39.39 -7.91 -2.93
C LEU A 543 -38.23 -7.59 -3.86
N LEU A 544 -37.01 -7.98 -3.47
CA LEU A 544 -35.82 -7.84 -4.31
C LEU A 544 -35.95 -8.65 -5.60
N GLU A 545 -36.42 -9.90 -5.51
CA GLU A 545 -36.66 -10.76 -6.66
C GLU A 545 -37.67 -10.13 -7.64
N LYS A 546 -38.77 -9.56 -7.14
CA LYS A 546 -39.72 -8.80 -7.97
C LYS A 546 -39.07 -7.60 -8.67
N LYS A 547 -38.23 -6.83 -7.97
CA LYS A 547 -37.52 -5.68 -8.56
C LYS A 547 -36.52 -6.10 -9.63
N VAL A 548 -35.77 -7.18 -9.38
CA VAL A 548 -34.82 -7.74 -10.35
C VAL A 548 -35.56 -8.23 -11.60
N ASN A 549 -36.67 -8.96 -11.43
CA ASN A 549 -37.48 -9.43 -12.55
C ASN A 549 -38.06 -8.27 -13.35
N TYR A 550 -38.56 -7.22 -12.70
CA TYR A 550 -39.04 -6.02 -13.41
C TYR A 550 -37.93 -5.34 -14.21
N GLY A 551 -36.74 -5.15 -13.62
CA GLY A 551 -35.59 -4.57 -14.31
C GLY A 551 -35.09 -5.45 -15.46
N TYR A 552 -35.13 -6.77 -15.30
CA TYR A 552 -34.83 -7.73 -16.36
C TYR A 552 -35.83 -7.61 -17.51
N ASP A 553 -37.13 -7.60 -17.22
CA ASP A 553 -38.18 -7.46 -18.23
C ASP A 553 -38.06 -6.13 -18.99
N GLU A 554 -37.76 -5.04 -18.29
CA GLU A 554 -37.51 -3.72 -18.91
C GLU A 554 -36.28 -3.76 -19.83
N ALA A 555 -35.17 -4.34 -19.38
CA ALA A 555 -33.96 -4.48 -20.18
C ALA A 555 -34.20 -5.36 -21.43
N VAL A 556 -34.97 -6.45 -21.30
CA VAL A 556 -35.36 -7.30 -22.43
C VAL A 556 -36.23 -6.53 -23.43
N GLN A 557 -37.17 -5.70 -22.95
CA GLN A 557 -37.97 -4.85 -23.83
C GLN A 557 -37.13 -3.80 -24.55
N GLN A 558 -36.19 -3.14 -23.85
CA GLN A 558 -35.26 -2.18 -24.46
C GLN A 558 -34.36 -2.85 -25.50
N LEU A 559 -33.85 -4.06 -25.22
CA LEU A 559 -33.07 -4.84 -26.18
C LEU A 559 -33.89 -5.16 -27.42
N LYS A 560 -35.13 -5.61 -27.26
CA LYS A 560 -36.03 -5.92 -28.38
C LYS A 560 -36.33 -4.68 -29.23
N ALA A 561 -36.57 -3.54 -28.59
CA ALA A 561 -36.76 -2.26 -29.29
C ALA A 561 -35.50 -1.82 -30.05
N ALA A 562 -34.32 -1.95 -29.45
CA ALA A 562 -33.05 -1.64 -30.10
C ALA A 562 -32.76 -2.57 -31.29
N GLN A 563 -33.07 -3.87 -31.18
CA GLN A 563 -32.95 -4.82 -32.29
C GLN A 563 -33.87 -4.48 -33.46
N GLN A 564 -35.10 -4.03 -33.19
CA GLN A 564 -36.03 -3.57 -34.21
C GLN A 564 -35.52 -2.30 -34.91
N GLN A 565 -35.03 -1.32 -34.15
CA GLN A 565 -34.42 -0.11 -34.70
C GLN A 565 -33.19 -0.42 -35.56
N TYR A 566 -32.34 -1.34 -35.10
CA TYR A 566 -31.19 -1.81 -35.89
C TYR A 566 -31.62 -2.42 -37.23
N HIS A 567 -32.65 -3.28 -37.24
CA HIS A 567 -33.16 -3.85 -38.48
C HIS A 567 -33.70 -2.80 -39.45
N LEU A 568 -34.40 -1.77 -38.94
CA LEU A 568 -34.90 -0.66 -39.76
C LEU A 568 -33.75 0.12 -40.38
N VAL A 569 -32.77 0.56 -39.58
CA VAL A 569 -31.60 1.30 -40.06
C VAL A 569 -30.79 0.47 -41.07
N LEU A 570 -30.64 -0.84 -40.82
CA LEU A 570 -29.95 -1.74 -41.76
C LEU A 570 -30.67 -1.82 -43.10
N GLN A 571 -32.01 -1.88 -43.09
CA GLN A 571 -32.82 -1.89 -44.30
C GLN A 571 -32.72 -0.56 -45.05
N GLU A 572 -32.86 0.58 -44.36
CA GLU A 572 -32.69 1.92 -44.94
C GLU A 572 -31.30 2.10 -45.55
N THR A 573 -30.25 1.75 -44.81
CA THR A 573 -28.86 1.84 -45.29
C THR A 573 -28.62 0.95 -46.51
N ASN A 574 -29.22 -0.24 -46.56
CA ASN A 574 -29.13 -1.10 -47.74
C ASN A 574 -29.85 -0.50 -48.95
N GLU A 575 -30.99 0.14 -48.73
CA GLU A 575 -31.74 0.78 -49.80
C GLU A 575 -31.01 2.03 -50.32
N GLU A 576 -30.47 2.88 -49.44
CA GLU A 576 -29.60 3.99 -49.82
C GLU A 576 -28.36 3.51 -50.58
N ARG A 577 -27.75 2.40 -50.16
CA ARG A 577 -26.60 1.83 -50.87
C ARG A 577 -26.99 1.37 -52.27
N ARG A 578 -28.18 0.78 -52.44
CA ARG A 578 -28.72 0.42 -53.77
C ARG A 578 -28.98 1.65 -54.63
N THR A 579 -29.59 2.70 -54.08
CA THR A 579 -29.85 3.93 -54.85
C THR A 579 -28.55 4.61 -55.27
N VAL A 580 -27.55 4.71 -54.39
CA VAL A 580 -26.21 5.21 -54.73
C VAL A 580 -25.55 4.35 -55.82
N ALA A 581 -25.58 3.03 -55.69
CA ALA A 581 -25.03 2.12 -56.69
C ALA A 581 -25.71 2.28 -58.06
N ASN A 582 -27.04 2.39 -58.08
CA ASN A 582 -27.81 2.62 -59.31
C ASN A 582 -27.49 3.99 -59.94
N ASN A 583 -27.37 5.04 -59.13
CA ASN A 583 -26.97 6.36 -59.61
C ASN A 583 -25.56 6.35 -60.20
N LEU A 584 -24.61 5.67 -59.54
CA LEU A 584 -23.25 5.54 -60.02
C LEU A 584 -23.20 4.78 -61.36
N ALA A 585 -23.96 3.68 -61.48
CA ALA A 585 -24.09 2.92 -62.71
C ALA A 585 -24.69 3.77 -63.85
N SER A 586 -25.69 4.60 -63.56
CA SER A 586 -26.28 5.54 -64.53
C SER A 586 -25.27 6.60 -65.00
N VAL A 587 -24.50 7.18 -64.08
CA VAL A 587 -23.44 8.14 -64.42
C VAL A 587 -22.36 7.50 -65.28
N PHE A 588 -21.88 6.30 -64.92
CA PHE A 588 -20.91 5.57 -65.73
C PHE A 588 -21.44 5.24 -67.12
N THR A 589 -22.70 4.82 -67.22
CA THR A 589 -23.35 4.56 -68.51
C THR A 589 -23.41 5.82 -69.36
N THR A 590 -23.77 6.96 -68.77
CA THR A 590 -23.84 8.25 -69.47
C THR A 590 -22.46 8.71 -69.93
N ALA A 591 -21.43 8.57 -69.09
CA ALA A 591 -20.05 8.89 -69.44
C ALA A 591 -19.51 7.99 -70.55
N ALA A 592 -19.78 6.68 -70.48
CA ALA A 592 -19.41 5.72 -71.52
C ALA A 592 -20.10 6.04 -72.85
N ASN A 593 -21.39 6.39 -72.82
CA ASN A 593 -22.13 6.82 -74.01
C ASN A 593 -21.53 8.11 -74.61
N HIS A 594 -21.22 9.10 -73.77
CA HIS A 594 -20.58 10.35 -74.23
C HIS A 594 -19.20 10.09 -74.83
N LEU A 595 -18.39 9.23 -74.20
CA LEU A 595 -17.08 8.84 -74.72
C LEU A 595 -17.23 8.18 -76.10
N SER A 596 -18.15 7.23 -76.24
CA SER A 596 -18.44 6.56 -77.52
C SER A 596 -18.89 7.53 -78.61
N ILE A 597 -19.75 8.51 -78.27
CA ILE A 597 -20.15 9.58 -79.20
C ILE A 597 -18.94 10.44 -79.61
N THR A 598 -18.09 10.80 -78.65
CA THR A 598 -16.90 11.64 -78.89
C THR A 598 -15.87 10.92 -79.76
N GLU A 599 -15.61 9.64 -79.47
CA GLU A 599 -14.76 8.77 -80.29
C GLU A 599 -15.28 8.71 -81.73
N LYS A 600 -16.58 8.49 -81.92
CA LYS A 600 -17.19 8.47 -83.25
C LYS A 600 -17.08 9.82 -83.96
N CYS A 601 -17.29 10.94 -83.27
CA CYS A 601 -17.10 12.28 -83.84
C CYS A 601 -15.64 12.54 -84.23
N LEU A 602 -14.67 12.10 -83.42
CA LEU A 602 -13.25 12.21 -83.75
C LEU A 602 -12.89 11.35 -84.95
N GLU A 603 -13.43 10.15 -85.05
CA GLU A 603 -13.22 9.22 -86.17
C GLU A 603 -13.82 9.78 -87.49
N ASP A 604 -15.00 10.40 -87.43
CA ASP A 604 -15.61 11.13 -88.54
C ASP A 604 -14.78 12.35 -88.96
N LEU A 605 -14.26 13.13 -87.98
CA LEU A 605 -13.40 14.28 -88.25
C LEU A 605 -12.09 13.84 -88.91
N HIS A 606 -11.47 12.78 -88.39
CA HIS A 606 -10.27 12.18 -88.93
C HIS A 606 -10.50 11.73 -90.38
N SER A 607 -11.61 11.04 -90.64
CA SER A 607 -12.03 10.62 -91.98
C SER A 607 -12.24 11.80 -92.94
N ARG A 608 -12.81 12.92 -92.46
CA ARG A 608 -12.96 14.16 -93.25
C ARG A 608 -11.60 14.78 -93.58
N VAL A 609 -10.71 14.91 -92.60
CA VAL A 609 -9.37 15.47 -92.79
C VAL A 609 -8.60 14.62 -93.78
N GLN A 610 -8.61 13.29 -93.62
CA GLN A 610 -7.96 12.38 -94.55
C GLN A 610 -8.48 12.55 -95.99
N ARG A 611 -9.80 12.68 -96.17
CA ARG A 611 -10.41 12.91 -97.49
C ARG A 611 -10.00 14.26 -98.10
N ILE A 612 -9.88 15.32 -97.29
CA ILE A 612 -9.40 16.64 -97.76
C ILE A 612 -7.92 16.56 -98.15
N CYS A 613 -7.09 15.92 -97.33
CA CYS A 613 -5.68 15.70 -97.65
C CYS A 613 -5.52 14.88 -98.93
N SER A 614 -6.27 13.80 -99.12
CA SER A 614 -6.25 13.01 -100.36
C SER A 614 -6.66 13.83 -101.57
N LYS A 615 -7.73 14.64 -101.47
CA LYS A 615 -8.14 15.54 -102.56
C LYS A 615 -7.09 16.59 -102.89
N ALA A 616 -6.45 17.20 -101.89
CA ALA A 616 -5.39 18.16 -102.12
C ALA A 616 -4.19 17.52 -102.83
N VAL A 617 -3.84 16.28 -102.47
CA VAL A 617 -2.80 15.51 -103.15
C VAL A 617 -3.18 15.21 -104.60
N GLU A 618 -4.43 14.80 -104.86
CA GLU A 618 -4.94 14.57 -106.23
C GLU A 618 -4.95 15.86 -107.06
N GLU A 619 -5.34 16.99 -106.48
CA GLU A 619 -5.34 18.31 -107.13
C GLU A 619 -3.91 18.79 -107.44
N ASP A 620 -2.96 18.62 -106.50
CA ASP A 620 -1.54 18.91 -106.72
C ASP A 620 -0.96 18.00 -107.81
N GLU A 621 -1.31 16.71 -107.83
CA GLU A 621 -0.88 15.75 -108.86
C GLU A 621 -1.46 16.10 -110.24
N ALA A 622 -2.73 16.51 -110.31
CA ALA A 622 -3.36 17.01 -111.53
C ALA A 622 -2.73 18.32 -112.01
N ALA A 623 -2.38 19.24 -111.10
CA ALA A 623 -1.67 20.47 -111.43
C ALA A 623 -0.27 20.18 -112.00
N ILE A 624 0.44 19.20 -111.42
CA ILE A 624 1.74 18.72 -111.93
C ILE A 624 1.57 18.12 -113.33
N GLN A 625 0.55 17.28 -113.57
CA GLN A 625 0.28 16.72 -114.91
C GLN A 625 -0.02 17.82 -115.94
N LYS A 626 -0.79 18.84 -115.56
CA LYS A 626 -1.09 19.99 -116.43
C LYS A 626 0.16 20.82 -116.74
N LEU A 627 1.06 20.99 -115.76
CA LEU A 627 2.38 21.58 -115.97
C LEU A 627 3.25 20.74 -116.91
N GLN A 628 3.19 19.41 -116.82
CA GLN A 628 3.88 18.51 -117.74
C GLN A 628 3.32 18.58 -119.16
N GLU A 629 2.00 18.66 -119.33
CA GLU A 629 1.36 18.84 -120.64
C GLU A 629 1.69 20.19 -121.27
N THR A 630 1.64 21.29 -120.49
CA THR A 630 2.04 22.62 -120.99
C THR A 630 3.52 22.65 -121.36
N LEU A 631 4.40 21.99 -120.60
CA LEU A 631 5.81 21.81 -120.97
C LEU A 631 5.93 21.04 -122.30
N LYS A 632 5.13 19.98 -122.50
CA LYS A 632 5.11 19.17 -123.72
C LYS A 632 4.59 19.98 -124.92
N ASP A 633 3.60 20.83 -124.73
CA ASP A 633 3.08 21.77 -125.73
C ASP A 633 4.08 22.89 -126.07
N PHE A 634 4.83 23.38 -125.09
CA PHE A 634 5.96 24.27 -125.34
C PHE A 634 7.05 23.58 -126.16
N MET A 635 7.36 22.31 -125.83
CA MET A 635 8.31 21.52 -126.63
C MET A 635 7.80 21.24 -128.05
N SER A 636 6.50 21.02 -128.25
CA SER A 636 5.90 20.80 -129.57
C SER A 636 5.87 22.10 -130.40
N LYS A 637 5.58 23.25 -129.79
CA LYS A 637 5.70 24.58 -130.42
C LYS A 637 7.15 24.95 -130.74
N ALA A 638 8.10 24.63 -129.86
CA ALA A 638 9.52 24.80 -130.15
C ALA A 638 9.96 23.93 -131.35
N LYS A 639 9.47 22.69 -131.45
CA LYS A 639 9.69 21.83 -132.62
C LYS A 639 9.03 22.37 -133.89
N ASN A 640 7.82 22.92 -133.80
CA ASN A 640 7.14 23.56 -134.95
C ASN A 640 7.82 24.86 -135.41
N ILE A 641 8.43 25.64 -134.51
CA ILE A 641 9.25 26.80 -134.88
C ILE A 641 10.54 26.34 -135.61
N VAL A 642 11.13 25.22 -135.20
CA VAL A 642 12.25 24.61 -135.94
C VAL A 642 11.78 24.08 -137.31
N GLN A 643 10.53 23.65 -137.45
CA GLN A 643 9.97 23.13 -138.70
C GLN A 643 9.54 24.23 -139.69
N ILE A 644 9.11 25.40 -139.21
CA ILE A 644 8.79 26.59 -140.02
C ILE A 644 10.04 27.22 -140.65
N PHE A 645 11.22 27.03 -140.05
CA PHE A 645 12.50 27.44 -140.66
C PHE A 645 13.19 26.31 -141.48
N GLY A 646 12.54 25.15 -141.68
CA GLY A 646 13.14 23.95 -142.25
C GLY A 646 12.70 23.51 -143.67
N GLN A 647 11.73 24.17 -144.31
CA GLN A 647 11.33 23.82 -145.69
C GLN A 647 11.38 25.01 -146.66
N GLN A 648 12.55 25.66 -146.70
CA GLN A 648 13.20 26.06 -147.96
C GLN A 648 14.21 24.94 -148.32
N LYS A 649 13.74 23.90 -149.04
CA LYS A 649 14.51 22.97 -149.91
C LYS A 649 13.69 21.71 -150.19
N ASN A 650 12.71 21.83 -151.08
CA ASN A 650 12.68 21.17 -152.39
C ASN A 650 11.37 21.49 -153.11
#